data_AF-A0A2G4U172-F1
#
_entry.id   AF-A0A2G4U172-F1
#
_cell.length_a   1.000
_cell.length_b   1.000
_cell.length_c   1.000
_cell.angle_alpha   90.00
_cell.angle_beta   90.00
_cell.angle_gamma   90.00
#
_symmetry.space_group_name_H-M   'P 1'
#
loop_
_entity.id
_entity.type
_entity.pdbx_description
1 polymer ?
#
loop_
_entity_poly.entity_id
_entity_poly.type
_entity_poly.pdbx_seq_one_letter_code
_entity_poly.pdbx_strand_id
1 'polypeptide(L)'
;MPVFEGNSSINVIGSSPAFNQLLRLVERVAPSQQSLLICGPTGCGKEVIAQLVHQRSKNPLAPFIDLNCGAIPEHLVEAELFGHVKGAFTGASGDRRGHLEMVGSGTLFLDEIGEMPLSVQPKLLRALETRTFRPIGSSDVRHFKGRVVAATHRNLLTQVKSGVFREDLYYRLGVITLDIPALSQRREDIPALIEHFASLQTHRLVFNAHAMSHLQQYPWPGNVRELRNLVDRLAALSDTHLITREVLDTFMPTAQLEVKVSSDLLADAMLALPGGDKLVVVEQLLIERALQRTTGNKTAAAQLLGISRKSVERRIQGRMDKRPIALQHLQEGMRLMQCSAYHEAIADLQKGLQLLVGITLDEEVRQLHYNLYRQLSLSYQILHGWLSHDALKYHNDAITLGKKTGDESELAELCFWRWSAQLMLLDLPQVRTLAQELLQRGQTEKTAQIWREAHIALASTLFWLGDNQEVLTCLLRSKLLSMPCEYSDQQGLDLVGMALTLEGLALLQLGKFKRAREIAKKLELRAADENIIAFHRVISLRGAAWLACLFEESDSLGRLTHGLETVTQQYGFAFYQGLGKLLKGCHLLMQHDYAQAEQHMLDGDETDLFCQGGKLFHSFQAWKRGELLLLSGRPQQCDALISSALELAFKHQERAYISELMIVKARARGALHDLIGAEQGFRCAIATAQTLGVIPAQLVATHELANLLAQTRRKPEAITLLSNMLKSIDPHEAPPFVSRATQLLAEWLQPE
;
A
#
# COMPACT_ATOMS: atom_id res chain seq x y z
N MET A 1 6.75 21.98 -36.29
CA MET A 1 7.93 21.09 -36.30
C MET A 1 9.16 21.96 -36.10
N PRO A 2 9.91 21.81 -35.00
CA PRO A 2 11.30 22.23 -34.97
C PRO A 2 12.17 21.10 -35.52
N VAL A 3 13.06 21.45 -36.44
CA VAL A 3 14.14 20.61 -36.95
C VAL A 3 15.25 20.67 -35.90
N PHE A 4 15.62 19.52 -35.32
CA PHE A 4 16.82 19.43 -34.48
C PHE A 4 18.04 19.38 -35.39
N GLU A 5 18.63 20.54 -35.66
CA GLU A 5 20.03 20.65 -36.06
C GLU A 5 20.90 20.45 -34.82
N GLY A 6 21.88 19.55 -34.90
CA GLY A 6 22.79 19.29 -33.78
C GLY A 6 23.73 18.12 -34.03
N ASN A 7 24.55 18.20 -35.08
CA ASN A 7 25.67 17.28 -35.27
C ASN A 7 26.82 17.69 -34.32
N SER A 8 26.61 17.55 -33.01
CA SER A 8 27.68 17.67 -32.01
C SER A 8 28.23 16.29 -31.70
N SER A 9 29.49 16.03 -32.05
CA SER A 9 30.22 14.85 -31.59
C SER A 9 30.18 14.83 -30.06
N ILE A 10 29.58 13.79 -29.46
CA ILE A 10 29.48 13.70 -28.01
C ILE A 10 30.88 13.44 -27.46
N ASN A 11 31.34 14.34 -26.60
CA ASN A 11 32.66 14.23 -26.02
C ASN A 11 32.59 13.38 -24.76
N VAL A 12 33.16 12.17 -24.82
CA VAL A 12 33.17 11.21 -23.72
C VAL A 12 34.55 11.25 -23.07
N ILE A 13 34.59 11.62 -21.79
CA ILE A 13 35.84 11.95 -21.10
C ILE A 13 36.16 10.90 -20.04
N GLY A 14 37.36 10.34 -20.15
CA GLY A 14 37.92 9.38 -19.21
C GLY A 14 38.89 8.43 -19.91
N SER A 15 39.95 8.05 -19.20
CA SER A 15 41.00 7.13 -19.64
C SER A 15 41.31 6.03 -18.63
N SER A 16 40.57 5.97 -17.52
CA SER A 16 40.72 4.94 -16.51
C SER A 16 40.52 3.55 -17.12
N PRO A 17 41.24 2.51 -16.63
CA PRO A 17 41.11 1.16 -17.17
C PRO A 17 39.68 0.63 -17.18
N ALA A 18 38.92 0.91 -16.11
CA ALA A 18 37.52 0.52 -15.96
C ALA A 18 36.63 1.20 -17.01
N PHE A 19 36.84 2.49 -17.26
CA PHE A 19 36.06 3.22 -18.25
C PHE A 19 36.41 2.83 -19.69
N ASN A 20 37.70 2.61 -19.99
CA ASN A 20 38.13 2.10 -21.29
C ASN A 20 37.56 0.70 -21.60
N GLN A 21 37.38 -0.15 -20.59
CA GLN A 21 36.70 -1.43 -20.77
C GLN A 21 35.24 -1.25 -21.17
N LEU A 22 34.52 -0.34 -20.52
CA LEU A 22 33.15 0.02 -20.90
C LEU A 22 33.09 0.54 -22.34
N LEU A 23 33.99 1.45 -22.75
CA LEU A 23 34.02 1.98 -24.12
C LEU A 23 34.24 0.90 -25.17
N ARG A 24 35.12 -0.08 -24.91
CA ARG A 24 35.30 -1.23 -25.81
C ARG A 24 34.04 -2.09 -25.93
N LEU A 25 33.29 -2.25 -24.85
CA LEU A 25 31.99 -2.94 -24.89
C LEU A 25 30.99 -2.13 -25.71
N VAL A 26 30.92 -0.81 -25.51
CA VAL A 26 30.05 0.08 -26.30
C VAL A 26 30.33 -0.05 -27.79
N GLU A 27 31.59 0.01 -28.23
CA GLU A 27 31.96 -0.14 -29.65
C GLU A 27 31.52 -1.50 -30.23
N ARG A 28 31.57 -2.56 -29.43
CA ARG A 28 31.16 -3.91 -29.85
C ARG A 28 29.65 -4.06 -29.96
N VAL A 29 28.89 -3.44 -29.05
CA VAL A 29 27.43 -3.65 -28.93
C VAL A 29 26.61 -2.61 -29.68
N ALA A 30 27.17 -1.42 -29.93
CA ALA A 30 26.45 -0.33 -30.56
C ALA A 30 25.90 -0.65 -31.97
N PRO A 31 26.58 -1.43 -32.84
CA PRO A 31 26.01 -1.85 -34.12
C PRO A 31 24.83 -2.86 -34.00
N SER A 32 24.57 -3.41 -32.81
CA SER A 32 23.46 -4.33 -32.56
C SER A 32 22.10 -3.60 -32.53
N GLN A 33 21.07 -4.33 -32.94
CA GLN A 33 19.65 -3.92 -32.84
C GLN A 33 18.95 -4.53 -31.62
N GLN A 34 19.70 -5.24 -30.76
CA GLN A 34 19.20 -5.77 -29.50
C GLN A 34 19.00 -4.65 -28.47
N SER A 35 18.15 -4.92 -27.49
CA SER A 35 17.98 -4.09 -26.30
C SER A 35 19.27 -4.05 -25.49
N LEU A 36 19.52 -2.89 -24.89
CA LEU A 36 20.68 -2.62 -24.04
C LEU A 36 20.18 -2.07 -22.71
N LEU A 37 20.73 -2.57 -21.60
CA LEU A 37 20.49 -2.07 -20.26
C LEU A 37 21.75 -1.42 -19.72
N ILE A 38 21.68 -0.14 -19.38
CA ILE A 38 22.76 0.63 -18.78
C ILE A 38 22.51 0.74 -17.27
N CYS A 39 23.40 0.15 -16.49
CA CYS A 39 23.34 0.17 -15.04
C CYS A 39 24.41 1.10 -14.49
N GLY A 40 24.09 1.85 -13.44
CA GLY A 40 25.10 2.62 -12.72
C GLY A 40 24.51 3.70 -11.82
N PRO A 41 25.30 4.21 -10.86
CA PRO A 41 24.84 5.22 -9.91
C PRO A 41 24.23 6.46 -10.58
N THR A 42 23.41 7.20 -9.86
CA THR A 42 22.88 8.49 -10.34
C THR A 42 24.03 9.49 -10.55
N GLY A 43 23.99 10.22 -11.66
CA GLY A 43 25.01 11.22 -12.00
C GLY A 43 26.32 10.67 -12.60
N CYS A 44 26.42 9.39 -12.98
CA CYS A 44 27.63 8.82 -13.59
C CYS A 44 27.75 9.02 -15.12
N GLY A 45 26.72 9.55 -15.79
CA GLY A 45 26.71 9.80 -17.24
C GLY A 45 26.03 8.72 -18.10
N LYS A 46 24.97 8.08 -17.59
CA LYS A 46 24.19 7.05 -18.33
C LYS A 46 23.65 7.55 -19.67
N GLU A 47 23.14 8.79 -19.70
CA GLU A 47 22.64 9.42 -20.93
C GLU A 47 23.75 9.61 -21.97
N VAL A 48 24.94 10.07 -21.56
CA VAL A 48 26.10 10.24 -22.44
C VAL A 48 26.50 8.91 -23.07
N ILE A 49 26.49 7.81 -22.30
CA ILE A 49 26.75 6.48 -22.83
C ILE A 49 25.62 6.01 -23.77
N ALA A 50 24.36 6.25 -23.44
CA ALA A 50 23.23 5.89 -24.32
C ALA A 50 23.31 6.60 -25.68
N GLN A 51 23.65 7.89 -25.67
CA GLN A 51 23.85 8.67 -26.88
C GLN A 51 25.12 8.23 -27.64
N LEU A 52 26.21 7.88 -26.96
CA LEU A 52 27.40 7.29 -27.60
C LEU A 52 27.03 5.98 -28.32
N VAL A 53 26.29 5.10 -27.67
CA VAL A 53 25.79 3.86 -28.27
C VAL A 53 24.94 4.19 -29.51
N HIS A 54 24.15 5.26 -29.51
CA HIS A 54 23.38 5.70 -30.67
C HIS A 54 24.26 6.20 -31.81
N GLN A 55 25.24 7.06 -31.53
CA GLN A 55 26.19 7.59 -32.52
C GLN A 55 27.05 6.48 -33.16
N ARG A 56 27.31 5.40 -32.42
CA ARG A 56 28.06 4.22 -32.91
C ARG A 56 27.14 3.13 -33.48
N SER A 57 25.84 3.39 -33.59
CA SER A 57 24.87 2.43 -34.12
C SER A 57 24.88 2.36 -35.65
N LYS A 58 24.13 1.42 -36.23
CA LYS A 58 23.97 1.31 -37.70
C LYS A 58 23.31 2.53 -38.33
N ASN A 59 22.50 3.27 -37.58
CA ASN A 59 21.72 4.41 -38.07
C ASN A 59 21.94 5.65 -37.18
N PRO A 60 23.14 6.25 -37.17
CA PRO A 60 23.45 7.37 -36.28
C PRO A 60 22.74 8.69 -36.66
N LEU A 61 22.18 8.76 -37.87
CA LEU A 61 21.37 9.89 -38.35
C LEU A 61 19.86 9.71 -38.06
N ALA A 62 19.44 8.56 -37.54
CA ALA A 62 18.04 8.32 -37.19
C ALA A 62 17.69 8.97 -35.83
N PRO A 63 16.40 9.20 -35.52
CA PRO A 63 16.02 9.86 -34.28
C PRO A 63 16.55 9.18 -33.02
N PHE A 64 17.08 9.98 -32.09
CA PHE A 64 17.27 9.59 -30.70
C PHE A 64 16.15 10.25 -29.89
N ILE A 65 15.26 9.45 -29.31
CA ILE A 65 14.16 9.95 -28.47
C ILE A 65 14.42 9.48 -27.05
N ASP A 66 14.57 10.42 -26.13
CA ASP A 66 14.71 10.17 -24.70
C ASP A 66 13.36 10.28 -23.98
N LEU A 67 13.14 9.38 -23.03
CA LEU A 67 11.98 9.36 -22.16
C LEU A 67 12.43 9.02 -20.74
N ASN A 68 12.28 9.96 -19.81
CA ASN A 68 12.53 9.70 -18.39
C ASN A 68 11.25 9.16 -17.73
N CYS A 69 11.30 7.88 -17.31
CA CYS A 69 10.15 7.19 -16.73
C CYS A 69 9.79 7.68 -15.32
N GLY A 70 10.73 8.30 -14.59
CA GLY A 70 10.51 8.85 -13.25
C GLY A 70 10.00 10.31 -13.23
N ALA A 71 10.15 11.05 -14.34
CA ALA A 71 9.78 12.46 -14.42
C ALA A 71 8.34 12.72 -14.92
N ILE A 72 7.68 11.69 -15.46
CA ILE A 72 6.34 11.79 -16.05
C ILE A 72 5.32 11.18 -15.08
N PRO A 73 4.17 11.83 -14.83
CA PRO A 73 3.11 11.24 -14.02
C PRO A 73 2.72 9.85 -14.55
N GLU A 74 2.56 8.88 -13.63
CA GLU A 74 2.32 7.47 -13.97
C GLU A 74 1.21 7.24 -15.01
N HIS A 75 0.12 8.00 -14.92
CA HIS A 75 -1.03 7.91 -15.84
C HIS A 75 -0.74 8.43 -17.26
N LEU A 76 0.35 9.18 -17.48
CA LEU A 76 0.74 9.72 -18.79
C LEU A 76 1.88 8.95 -19.46
N VAL A 77 2.67 8.16 -18.71
CA VAL A 77 3.78 7.37 -19.25
C VAL A 77 3.32 6.46 -20.39
N GLU A 78 2.15 5.83 -20.23
CA GLU A 78 1.57 4.98 -21.26
C GLU A 78 1.23 5.77 -22.54
N ALA A 79 0.64 6.96 -22.38
CA ALA A 79 0.19 7.79 -23.50
C ALA A 79 1.37 8.37 -24.29
N GLU A 80 2.45 8.75 -23.62
CA GLU A 80 3.69 9.22 -24.26
C GLU A 80 4.41 8.08 -25.00
N LEU A 81 4.46 6.88 -24.42
CA LEU A 81 5.17 5.74 -25.02
C LEU A 81 4.44 5.14 -26.22
N PHE A 82 3.13 4.90 -26.10
CA PHE A 82 2.33 4.19 -27.11
C PHE A 82 1.47 5.10 -27.99
N GLY A 83 1.23 6.34 -27.58
CA GLY A 83 0.30 7.25 -28.24
C GLY A 83 -1.15 6.94 -27.88
N HIS A 84 -2.07 7.82 -28.28
CA HIS A 84 -3.50 7.66 -28.03
C HIS A 84 -4.33 8.20 -29.18
N VAL A 85 -5.56 7.73 -29.30
CA VAL A 85 -6.58 8.32 -30.18
C VAL A 85 -7.50 9.25 -29.37
N LYS A 86 -8.19 10.15 -30.08
CA LYS A 86 -9.17 11.06 -29.49
C LYS A 86 -10.20 10.27 -28.67
N GLY A 87 -10.45 10.72 -27.43
CA GLY A 87 -11.42 10.09 -26.52
C GLY A 87 -10.93 8.85 -25.77
N ALA A 88 -9.64 8.50 -25.86
CA ALA A 88 -9.08 7.36 -25.14
C ALA A 88 -9.10 7.51 -23.60
N PHE A 89 -9.08 8.74 -23.08
CA PHE A 89 -9.20 9.09 -21.66
C PHE A 89 -9.66 10.55 -21.51
N THR A 90 -10.04 10.95 -20.29
CA THR A 90 -10.41 12.34 -19.95
C THR A 90 -9.24 13.30 -20.21
N GLY A 91 -9.37 14.17 -21.21
CA GLY A 91 -8.31 15.08 -21.68
C GLY A 91 -7.67 14.71 -23.01
N ALA A 92 -8.01 13.56 -23.61
CA ALA A 92 -7.55 13.16 -24.95
C ALA A 92 -8.31 13.90 -26.07
N SER A 93 -8.05 15.20 -26.25
CA SER A 93 -8.75 16.07 -27.20
C SER A 93 -8.46 15.75 -28.69
N GLY A 94 -7.39 15.01 -28.98
CA GLY A 94 -7.00 14.61 -30.34
C GLY A 94 -6.09 13.39 -30.36
N ASP A 95 -5.76 12.91 -31.55
CA ASP A 95 -4.82 11.81 -31.74
C ASP A 95 -3.38 12.27 -31.54
N ARG A 96 -2.59 11.49 -30.80
CA ARG A 96 -1.16 11.76 -30.58
C ARG A 96 -0.33 10.50 -30.83
N ARG A 97 0.71 10.63 -31.64
CA ARG A 97 1.70 9.56 -31.87
C ARG A 97 2.57 9.39 -30.63
N GLY A 98 2.81 8.14 -30.24
CA GLY A 98 3.73 7.82 -29.14
C GLY A 98 5.19 7.70 -29.60
N HIS A 99 6.10 7.69 -28.65
CA HIS A 99 7.54 7.62 -28.90
C HIS A 99 7.98 6.34 -29.62
N LEU A 100 7.30 5.21 -29.40
CA LEU A 100 7.57 3.97 -30.14
C LEU A 100 7.30 4.11 -31.66
N GLU A 101 6.40 5.00 -32.06
CA GLU A 101 6.16 5.30 -33.47
C GLU A 101 7.15 6.35 -33.99
N MET A 102 7.32 7.43 -33.22
CA MET A 102 8.11 8.59 -33.62
C MET A 102 9.59 8.27 -33.81
N VAL A 103 10.12 7.30 -33.07
CA VAL A 103 11.54 6.92 -33.13
C VAL A 103 11.95 6.29 -34.47
N GLY A 104 10.99 5.73 -35.24
CA GLY A 104 11.28 5.12 -36.53
C GLY A 104 12.33 4.00 -36.43
N SER A 105 13.40 4.07 -37.22
CA SER A 105 14.55 3.15 -37.18
C SER A 105 15.68 3.60 -36.24
N GLY A 106 15.40 4.56 -35.37
CA GLY A 106 16.33 5.17 -34.44
C GLY A 106 16.43 4.46 -33.08
N THR A 107 16.77 5.22 -32.04
CA THR A 107 16.95 4.71 -30.67
C THR A 107 15.98 5.38 -29.70
N LEU A 108 15.20 4.56 -29.01
CA LEU A 108 14.37 4.98 -27.90
C LEU A 108 15.16 4.76 -26.61
N PHE A 109 15.52 5.85 -25.94
CA PHE A 109 16.21 5.82 -24.67
C PHE A 109 15.21 5.95 -23.52
N LEU A 110 15.12 4.91 -22.68
CA LEU A 110 14.26 4.87 -21.50
C LEU A 110 15.13 5.08 -20.25
N ASP A 111 15.20 6.31 -19.76
CA ASP A 111 15.90 6.59 -18.51
C ASP A 111 15.02 6.26 -17.30
N GLU A 112 15.68 5.85 -16.22
CA GLU A 112 15.05 5.40 -14.98
C GLU A 112 13.99 4.30 -15.19
N ILE A 113 14.29 3.30 -16.02
CA ILE A 113 13.34 2.21 -16.38
C ILE A 113 12.78 1.46 -15.15
N GLY A 114 13.51 1.47 -14.03
CA GLY A 114 13.05 0.91 -12.75
C GLY A 114 11.95 1.69 -12.04
N GLU A 115 11.57 2.87 -12.55
CA GLU A 115 10.39 3.65 -12.11
C GLU A 115 9.17 3.41 -13.02
N MET A 116 9.31 2.61 -14.08
CA MET A 116 8.21 2.39 -15.02
C MET A 116 7.02 1.71 -14.32
N PRO A 117 5.81 2.28 -14.42
CA PRO A 117 4.60 1.71 -13.83
C PRO A 117 4.39 0.24 -14.23
N LEU A 118 4.03 -0.60 -13.25
CA LEU A 118 3.87 -2.04 -13.46
C LEU A 118 2.82 -2.38 -14.54
N SER A 119 1.81 -1.52 -14.70
CA SER A 119 0.76 -1.63 -15.73
C SER A 119 1.27 -1.43 -17.17
N VAL A 120 2.36 -0.66 -17.34
CA VAL A 120 2.98 -0.33 -18.64
C VAL A 120 3.98 -1.41 -19.05
N GLN A 121 4.62 -2.07 -18.09
CA GLN A 121 5.66 -3.08 -18.32
C GLN A 121 5.24 -4.23 -19.25
N PRO A 122 4.04 -4.86 -19.14
CA PRO A 122 3.59 -5.88 -20.08
C PRO A 122 3.44 -5.37 -21.52
N LYS A 123 3.04 -4.10 -21.70
CA LYS A 123 2.86 -3.50 -23.02
C LYS A 123 4.22 -3.21 -23.67
N LEU A 124 5.20 -2.76 -22.88
CA LEU A 124 6.57 -2.58 -23.35
C LEU A 124 7.21 -3.92 -23.70
N LEU A 125 7.03 -4.94 -22.87
CA LEU A 125 7.48 -6.31 -23.15
C LEU A 125 6.94 -6.79 -24.51
N ARG A 126 5.63 -6.66 -24.73
CA ARG A 126 5.00 -7.01 -26.01
C ARG A 126 5.62 -6.24 -27.17
N ALA A 127 5.83 -4.94 -27.03
CA ALA A 127 6.47 -4.12 -28.06
C ALA A 127 7.91 -4.59 -28.38
N LEU A 128 8.67 -5.03 -27.38
CA LEU A 128 10.02 -5.56 -27.54
C LEU A 128 10.04 -6.96 -28.16
N GLU A 129 9.06 -7.81 -27.85
CA GLU A 129 8.96 -9.19 -28.33
C GLU A 129 8.39 -9.26 -29.74
N THR A 130 7.20 -8.69 -29.95
CA THR A 130 6.45 -8.81 -31.21
C THR A 130 6.78 -7.71 -32.21
N ARG A 131 7.59 -6.72 -31.82
CA ARG A 131 7.87 -5.51 -32.61
C ARG A 131 6.59 -4.78 -33.04
N THR A 132 5.53 -4.90 -32.24
CA THR A 132 4.22 -4.29 -32.48
C THR A 132 3.59 -3.76 -31.21
N PHE A 133 2.80 -2.71 -31.33
CA PHE A 133 2.09 -2.09 -30.21
C PHE A 133 0.74 -1.50 -30.67
N ARG A 134 -0.10 -1.06 -29.72
CA ARG A 134 -1.38 -0.41 -29.99
C ARG A 134 -1.45 0.92 -29.24
N PRO A 135 -1.87 2.03 -29.89
CA PRO A 135 -2.19 3.26 -29.18
C PRO A 135 -3.35 3.06 -28.20
N ILE A 136 -3.38 3.85 -27.12
CA ILE A 136 -4.49 3.81 -26.15
C ILE A 136 -5.78 4.19 -26.86
N GLY A 137 -6.84 3.39 -26.63
CA GLY A 137 -8.15 3.58 -27.26
C GLY A 137 -8.25 3.10 -28.71
N SER A 138 -7.16 2.57 -29.30
CA SER A 138 -7.16 2.03 -30.67
C SER A 138 -6.97 0.51 -30.67
N SER A 139 -7.67 -0.16 -31.58
CA SER A 139 -7.44 -1.58 -31.91
C SER A 139 -6.33 -1.79 -32.95
N ASP A 140 -5.88 -0.71 -33.59
CA ASP A 140 -4.96 -0.79 -34.73
C ASP A 140 -3.54 -1.10 -34.27
N VAL A 141 -2.96 -2.14 -34.86
CA VAL A 141 -1.60 -2.58 -34.58
C VAL A 141 -0.60 -1.72 -35.36
N ARG A 142 0.35 -1.11 -34.66
CA ARG A 142 1.48 -0.36 -35.23
C ARG A 142 2.79 -1.12 -35.02
N HIS A 143 3.79 -0.85 -35.86
CA HIS A 143 5.08 -1.53 -35.83
C HIS A 143 6.17 -0.67 -35.18
N PHE A 144 6.96 -1.29 -34.30
CA PHE A 144 8.15 -0.69 -33.70
C PHE A 144 9.40 -1.12 -34.47
N LYS A 145 10.03 -0.18 -35.17
CA LYS A 145 11.19 -0.41 -36.04
C LYS A 145 12.54 -0.04 -35.40
N GLY A 146 12.53 0.62 -34.26
CA GLY A 146 13.72 1.15 -33.60
C GLY A 146 14.38 0.14 -32.68
N ARG A 147 15.32 0.60 -31.88
CA ARG A 147 15.88 -0.16 -30.75
C ARG A 147 15.62 0.53 -29.43
N VAL A 148 15.64 -0.22 -28.34
CA VAL A 148 15.50 0.31 -26.98
C VAL A 148 16.85 0.26 -26.26
N VAL A 149 17.24 1.39 -25.69
CA VAL A 149 18.32 1.48 -24.71
C VAL A 149 17.68 1.91 -23.40
N ALA A 150 17.76 1.10 -22.35
CA ALA A 150 17.19 1.42 -21.05
C ALA A 150 18.30 1.75 -20.05
N ALA A 151 18.05 2.63 -19.09
CA ALA A 151 19.00 3.00 -18.05
C ALA A 151 18.35 2.99 -16.66
N THR A 152 19.12 2.61 -15.64
CA THR A 152 18.65 2.64 -14.25
C THR A 152 19.80 2.76 -13.26
N HIS A 153 19.50 3.34 -12.09
CA HIS A 153 20.37 3.32 -10.91
C HIS A 153 19.94 2.26 -9.89
N ARG A 154 18.76 1.66 -10.07
CA ARG A 154 18.19 0.65 -9.17
C ARG A 154 18.63 -0.75 -9.56
N ASN A 155 18.67 -1.65 -8.59
CA ASN A 155 18.88 -3.07 -8.84
C ASN A 155 17.56 -3.71 -9.32
N LEU A 156 17.42 -3.90 -10.64
CA LEU A 156 16.21 -4.47 -11.23
C LEU A 156 15.92 -5.89 -10.74
N LEU A 157 16.94 -6.71 -10.46
CA LEU A 157 16.74 -8.06 -9.91
C LEU A 157 16.10 -8.02 -8.52
N THR A 158 16.47 -7.05 -7.69
CA THR A 158 15.81 -6.81 -6.41
C THR A 158 14.37 -6.35 -6.61
N GLN A 159 14.11 -5.48 -7.60
CA GLN A 159 12.76 -5.04 -7.93
C GLN A 159 11.88 -6.19 -8.44
N VAL A 160 12.45 -7.13 -9.21
CA VAL A 160 11.80 -8.37 -9.62
C VAL A 160 11.38 -9.19 -8.41
N LYS A 161 12.30 -9.42 -7.46
CA LYS A 161 12.00 -10.15 -6.21
C LYS A 161 10.93 -9.47 -5.34
N SER A 162 10.81 -8.15 -5.43
CA SER A 162 9.78 -7.37 -4.73
C SER A 162 8.43 -7.27 -5.46
N GLY A 163 8.34 -7.75 -6.71
CA GLY A 163 7.12 -7.67 -7.52
C GLY A 163 6.84 -6.30 -8.15
N VAL A 164 7.78 -5.35 -8.07
CA VAL A 164 7.66 -3.99 -8.62
C VAL A 164 8.19 -3.91 -10.07
N PHE A 165 8.96 -4.90 -10.50
CA PHE A 165 9.41 -5.04 -11.88
C PHE A 165 9.16 -6.46 -12.37
N ARG A 166 8.74 -6.65 -13.61
CA ARG A 166 8.47 -7.99 -14.14
C ARG A 166 9.76 -8.70 -14.55
N GLU A 167 9.84 -9.98 -14.20
CA GLU A 167 10.97 -10.85 -14.53
C GLU A 167 11.17 -11.00 -16.05
N ASP A 168 10.09 -11.21 -16.79
CA ASP A 168 10.12 -11.35 -18.25
C ASP A 168 10.67 -10.10 -18.96
N LEU A 169 10.23 -8.91 -18.56
CA LEU A 169 10.74 -7.64 -19.06
C LEU A 169 12.21 -7.43 -18.70
N TYR A 170 12.64 -7.82 -17.50
CA TYR A 170 14.05 -7.73 -17.09
C TYR A 170 14.94 -8.52 -18.04
N TYR A 171 14.60 -9.79 -18.31
CA TYR A 171 15.39 -10.62 -19.24
C TYR A 171 15.32 -10.11 -20.68
N ARG A 172 14.20 -9.49 -21.10
CA ARG A 172 14.07 -8.90 -22.43
C ARG A 172 14.85 -7.60 -22.61
N LEU A 173 15.03 -6.80 -21.55
CA LEU A 173 15.83 -5.58 -21.59
C LEU A 173 17.32 -5.86 -21.40
N GLY A 174 17.67 -6.76 -20.47
CA GLY A 174 19.03 -7.10 -20.07
C GLY A 174 19.76 -8.06 -21.01
N VAL A 175 19.39 -8.12 -22.29
CA VAL A 175 20.08 -8.97 -23.29
C VAL A 175 21.57 -8.62 -23.36
N ILE A 176 21.87 -7.34 -23.28
CA ILE A 176 23.22 -6.81 -23.13
C ILE A 176 23.20 -5.79 -21.99
N THR A 177 24.05 -5.97 -20.98
CA THR A 177 24.15 -5.05 -19.84
C THR A 177 25.48 -4.30 -19.87
N LEU A 178 25.43 -2.99 -19.64
CA LEU A 178 26.58 -2.09 -19.57
C LEU A 178 26.62 -1.44 -18.19
N ASP A 179 27.61 -1.81 -17.37
CA ASP A 179 27.81 -1.25 -16.04
C ASP A 179 28.75 -0.03 -16.09
N ILE A 180 28.24 1.14 -15.71
CA ILE A 180 29.03 2.36 -15.61
C ILE A 180 29.62 2.47 -14.19
N PRO A 181 30.96 2.52 -14.06
CA PRO A 181 31.60 2.67 -12.76
C PRO A 181 31.26 4.03 -12.12
N ALA A 182 31.16 4.04 -10.79
CA ALA A 182 31.07 5.26 -10.01
C ALA A 182 32.32 6.13 -10.22
N LEU A 183 32.21 7.45 -10.05
CA LEU A 183 33.37 8.35 -10.21
C LEU A 183 34.50 8.00 -9.23
N SER A 184 34.17 7.53 -8.03
CA SER A 184 35.12 7.05 -7.03
C SER A 184 35.91 5.80 -7.44
N GLN A 185 35.46 5.06 -8.45
CA GLN A 185 36.11 3.88 -9.03
C GLN A 185 36.95 4.21 -10.28
N ARG A 186 36.92 5.48 -10.72
CA ARG A 186 37.68 6.01 -11.87
C ARG A 186 38.25 7.39 -11.54
N ARG A 187 38.96 7.49 -10.42
CA ARG A 187 39.47 8.76 -9.88
C ARG A 187 40.48 9.41 -10.82
N GLU A 188 41.16 8.61 -11.64
CA GLU A 188 42.10 9.04 -12.67
C GLU A 188 41.43 9.89 -13.76
N ASP A 189 40.10 9.80 -13.90
CA ASP A 189 39.32 10.58 -14.87
C ASP A 189 38.95 11.98 -14.34
N ILE A 190 39.06 12.20 -13.03
CA ILE A 190 38.64 13.46 -12.37
C ILE A 190 39.40 14.68 -12.93
N PRO A 191 40.73 14.66 -13.11
CA PRO A 191 41.45 15.81 -13.68
C PRO A 191 40.96 16.19 -15.07
N ALA A 192 40.81 15.21 -15.98
CA ALA A 192 40.34 15.46 -17.34
C ALA A 192 38.88 15.97 -17.36
N LEU A 193 38.03 15.47 -16.47
CA LEU A 193 36.66 15.96 -16.31
C LEU A 193 36.62 17.41 -15.81
N ILE A 194 37.47 17.76 -14.83
CA ILE A 194 37.59 19.14 -14.33
C ILE A 194 38.08 20.07 -15.43
N GLU A 195 39.13 19.69 -16.16
CA GLU A 195 39.66 20.48 -17.27
C GLU A 195 38.60 20.74 -18.33
N HIS A 196 37.82 19.71 -18.68
CA HIS A 196 36.71 19.85 -19.60
C HIS A 196 35.64 20.82 -19.08
N PHE A 197 35.11 20.60 -17.88
CA PHE A 197 34.06 21.47 -17.33
C PHE A 197 34.54 22.90 -17.13
N ALA A 198 35.81 23.10 -16.76
CA ALA A 198 36.43 24.42 -16.66
C ALA A 198 36.57 25.09 -18.04
N SER A 199 36.88 24.33 -19.09
CA SER A 199 36.94 24.86 -20.46
C SER A 199 35.59 25.35 -21.01
N LEU A 200 34.48 24.86 -20.46
CA LEU A 200 33.13 25.27 -20.85
C LEU A 200 32.70 26.58 -20.18
N GLN A 201 33.46 27.08 -19.21
CA GLN A 201 33.14 28.30 -18.47
C GLN A 201 33.68 29.54 -19.18
N THR A 202 33.00 30.66 -19.02
CA THR A 202 33.46 31.97 -19.49
C THR A 202 34.64 32.51 -18.67
N HIS A 203 34.75 32.07 -17.41
CA HIS A 203 35.85 32.43 -16.51
C HIS A 203 36.86 31.29 -16.39
N ARG A 204 38.13 31.62 -16.61
CA ARG A 204 39.22 30.64 -16.53
C ARG A 204 39.43 30.22 -15.08
N LEU A 205 39.23 28.93 -14.82
CA LEU A 205 39.59 28.28 -13.56
C LEU A 205 40.88 27.51 -13.74
N VAL A 206 41.86 27.72 -12.86
CA VAL A 206 43.12 26.98 -12.82
C VAL A 206 43.24 26.33 -11.46
N PHE A 207 43.33 25.01 -11.41
CA PHE A 207 43.44 24.25 -10.16
C PHE A 207 44.91 23.99 -9.85
N ASN A 208 45.35 24.29 -8.63
CA ASN A 208 46.70 23.92 -8.21
C ASN A 208 46.81 22.41 -7.88
N ALA A 209 48.03 21.90 -7.74
CA ALA A 209 48.25 20.47 -7.51
C ALA A 209 47.58 19.94 -6.23
N HIS A 210 47.55 20.73 -5.15
CA HIS A 210 46.92 20.34 -3.89
C HIS A 210 45.39 20.28 -4.00
N ALA A 211 44.77 21.25 -4.68
CA ALA A 211 43.34 21.26 -4.97
C ALA A 211 42.94 20.06 -5.85
N MET A 212 43.72 19.79 -6.90
CA MET A 212 43.49 18.65 -7.79
C MET A 212 43.64 17.29 -7.07
N SER A 213 44.62 17.17 -6.17
CA SER A 213 44.78 15.97 -5.33
C SER A 213 43.60 15.78 -4.37
N HIS A 214 43.13 16.85 -3.75
CA HIS A 214 41.96 16.82 -2.86
C HIS A 214 40.69 16.37 -3.60
N LEU A 215 40.43 16.93 -4.78
CA LEU A 215 39.29 16.56 -5.62
C LEU A 215 39.35 15.08 -6.06
N GLN A 216 40.54 14.54 -6.33
CA GLN A 216 40.70 13.12 -6.67
C GLN A 216 40.44 12.17 -5.48
N GLN A 217 40.64 12.63 -4.24
CA GLN A 217 40.44 11.83 -3.03
C GLN A 217 39.00 11.87 -2.51
N TYR A 218 38.26 12.92 -2.86
CA TYR A 218 36.87 13.09 -2.45
C TYR A 218 35.96 11.95 -2.99
N PRO A 219 34.99 11.45 -2.21
CA PRO A 219 34.19 10.27 -2.56
C PRO A 219 33.17 10.48 -3.69
N TRP A 220 32.78 11.73 -3.98
CA TRP A 220 31.80 12.10 -5.01
C TRP A 220 30.50 11.29 -4.98
N PRO A 221 29.70 11.35 -3.89
CA PRO A 221 28.42 10.64 -3.80
C PRO A 221 27.45 10.97 -4.95
N GLY A 222 27.48 12.18 -5.50
CA GLY A 222 26.71 12.59 -6.68
C GLY A 222 27.43 12.40 -8.02
N ASN A 223 28.56 11.69 -8.03
CA ASN A 223 29.38 11.35 -9.19
C ASN A 223 29.73 12.59 -10.05
N VAL A 224 29.66 12.47 -11.38
CA VAL A 224 30.04 13.52 -12.33
C VAL A 224 29.13 14.74 -12.23
N ARG A 225 27.85 14.55 -11.85
CA ARG A 225 26.90 15.65 -11.65
C ARG A 225 27.33 16.56 -10.49
N GLU A 226 27.77 15.99 -9.36
CA GLU A 226 28.30 16.76 -8.24
C GLU A 226 29.60 17.49 -8.61
N LEU A 227 30.51 16.80 -9.31
CA LEU A 227 31.76 17.40 -9.78
C LEU A 227 31.51 18.60 -10.72
N ARG A 228 30.61 18.44 -11.70
CA ARG A 228 30.22 19.52 -12.61
C ARG A 228 29.61 20.70 -11.84
N ASN A 229 28.67 20.43 -10.94
CA ASN A 229 28.04 21.47 -10.12
C ASN A 229 29.05 22.25 -9.28
N LEU A 230 30.11 21.59 -8.78
CA LEU A 230 31.18 22.28 -8.08
C LEU A 230 31.95 23.23 -9.01
N VAL A 231 32.32 22.76 -10.21
CA VAL A 231 33.04 23.59 -11.19
C VAL A 231 32.19 24.78 -11.65
N ASP A 232 30.90 24.56 -11.94
CA ASP A 232 29.96 25.62 -12.31
C ASP A 232 29.81 26.65 -11.17
N ARG A 233 29.74 26.17 -9.92
CA ARG A 233 29.67 27.03 -8.72
C ARG A 233 30.95 27.86 -8.54
N LEU A 234 32.12 27.23 -8.69
CA LEU A 234 33.41 27.93 -8.61
C LEU A 234 33.53 28.99 -9.70
N ALA A 235 33.09 28.70 -10.92
CA ALA A 235 33.10 29.67 -12.02
C ALA A 235 32.20 30.88 -11.76
N ALA A 236 31.06 30.66 -11.09
CA ALA A 236 30.09 31.71 -10.82
C ALA A 236 30.40 32.56 -9.58
N LEU A 237 31.04 31.97 -8.56
CA LEU A 237 31.13 32.57 -7.22
C LEU A 237 32.56 32.76 -6.69
N SER A 238 33.59 32.21 -7.34
CA SER A 238 34.97 32.40 -6.89
C SER A 238 35.47 33.79 -7.25
N ASP A 239 35.99 34.52 -6.25
CA ASP A 239 36.65 35.82 -6.45
C ASP A 239 38.04 35.68 -7.11
N THR A 240 38.54 34.46 -7.31
CA THR A 240 39.88 34.18 -7.84
C THR A 240 39.89 33.15 -8.96
N HIS A 241 40.82 33.32 -9.92
CA HIS A 241 41.03 32.37 -11.02
C HIS A 241 41.83 31.11 -10.61
N LEU A 242 42.66 31.22 -9.57
CA LEU A 242 43.47 30.12 -9.06
C LEU A 242 42.71 29.41 -7.92
N ILE A 243 42.21 28.22 -8.21
CA ILE A 243 41.51 27.39 -7.24
C ILE A 243 42.53 26.61 -6.42
N THR A 244 42.72 27.06 -5.17
CA THR A 244 43.53 26.36 -4.16
C THR A 244 42.65 25.47 -3.28
N ARG A 245 43.27 24.71 -2.37
CA ARG A 245 42.53 23.88 -1.42
C ARG A 245 41.65 24.73 -0.51
N GLU A 246 42.16 25.86 -0.04
CA GLU A 246 41.45 26.79 0.83
C GLU A 246 40.20 27.34 0.16
N VAL A 247 40.27 27.62 -1.16
CA VAL A 247 39.10 28.00 -1.95
C VAL A 247 38.11 26.83 -2.00
N LEU A 248 38.55 25.61 -2.34
CA LEU A 248 37.66 24.45 -2.38
C LEU A 248 36.94 24.19 -1.05
N ASP A 249 37.61 24.36 0.09
CA ASP A 249 37.05 24.15 1.42
C ASP A 249 35.84 25.08 1.71
N THR A 250 35.74 26.23 1.03
CA THR A 250 34.59 27.14 1.12
C THR A 250 33.41 26.73 0.22
N PHE A 251 33.65 25.94 -0.84
CA PHE A 251 32.64 25.59 -1.85
C PHE A 251 32.19 24.14 -1.81
N MET A 252 32.99 23.26 -1.22
CA MET A 252 32.66 21.86 -0.98
C MET A 252 31.97 21.71 0.38
N PRO A 253 30.95 20.84 0.51
CA PRO A 253 30.46 20.44 1.83
C PRO A 253 31.66 19.96 2.64
N THR A 254 31.75 20.37 3.91
CA THR A 254 32.85 19.99 4.81
C THR A 254 32.80 18.49 5.07
N ALA A 255 33.25 17.69 4.10
CA ALA A 255 33.47 16.27 4.25
C ALA A 255 34.71 16.14 5.13
N GLN A 256 34.43 15.99 6.42
CA GLN A 256 35.26 15.44 7.47
C GLN A 256 36.53 14.75 6.95
N LEU A 257 37.61 15.52 6.82
CA LEU A 257 38.97 15.03 6.65
C LEU A 257 39.76 15.47 7.87
N GLU A 258 40.09 14.48 8.69
CA GLU A 258 40.97 14.51 9.86
C GLU A 258 40.74 15.66 10.85
N VAL A 259 39.73 15.46 11.71
CA VAL A 259 39.54 16.29 12.89
C VAL A 259 40.68 16.00 13.89
N LYS A 260 41.58 16.97 14.10
CA LYS A 260 42.11 17.18 15.46
C LYS A 260 40.93 17.66 16.30
N VAL A 261 40.17 16.72 16.85
CA VAL A 261 38.99 17.06 17.66
C VAL A 261 39.53 17.79 18.89
N SER A 262 39.07 19.01 19.14
CA SER A 262 39.35 19.65 20.43
C SER A 262 38.84 18.70 21.52
N SER A 263 39.63 18.48 22.57
CA SER A 263 39.24 17.61 23.69
C SER A 263 37.83 17.93 24.20
N ASP A 264 37.47 19.21 24.16
CA ASP A 264 36.22 19.73 24.71
C ASP A 264 35.03 19.35 23.84
N LEU A 265 35.09 19.55 22.52
CA LEU A 265 34.07 19.03 21.58
C LEU A 265 33.91 17.51 21.62
N LEU A 266 35.02 16.76 21.81
CA LEU A 266 34.94 15.30 21.90
C LEU A 266 34.30 14.87 23.22
N ALA A 267 34.61 15.56 24.32
CA ALA A 267 33.96 15.36 25.61
C ALA A 267 32.47 15.72 25.57
N ASP A 268 32.10 16.85 24.95
CA ASP A 268 30.70 17.27 24.78
C ASP A 268 29.92 16.28 23.91
N ALA A 269 30.52 15.78 22.82
CA ALA A 269 29.91 14.76 21.99
C ALA A 269 29.74 13.42 22.75
N MET A 270 30.71 13.03 23.57
CA MET A 270 30.62 11.86 24.44
C MET A 270 29.55 12.03 25.53
N LEU A 271 29.42 13.24 26.07
CA LEU A 271 28.38 13.59 27.04
C LEU A 271 26.99 13.75 26.39
N ALA A 272 26.90 13.96 25.09
CA ALA A 272 25.62 14.01 24.36
C ALA A 272 25.11 12.62 23.95
N LEU A 273 25.87 11.54 24.18
CA LEU A 273 25.45 10.18 23.84
C LEU A 273 24.22 9.75 24.67
N PRO A 274 23.23 9.07 24.05
CA PRO A 274 22.04 8.58 24.74
C PRO A 274 22.36 7.42 25.69
N GLY A 275 21.69 7.37 26.85
CA GLY A 275 21.86 6.30 27.86
C GLY A 275 22.17 6.84 29.26
N GLY A 276 21.95 6.01 30.28
CA GLY A 276 22.17 6.39 31.69
C GLY A 276 23.66 6.49 32.06
N ASP A 277 24.49 5.55 31.59
CA ASP A 277 25.94 5.53 31.84
C ASP A 277 26.72 5.78 30.55
N LYS A 278 27.18 7.02 30.38
CA LYS A 278 27.84 7.49 29.16
C LYS A 278 29.26 6.90 29.01
N LEU A 279 29.93 6.58 30.11
CA LEU A 279 31.25 5.96 30.08
C LEU A 279 31.19 4.56 29.48
N VAL A 280 30.14 3.80 29.83
CA VAL A 280 29.89 2.47 29.26
C VAL A 280 29.62 2.54 27.75
N VAL A 281 28.83 3.52 27.29
CA VAL A 281 28.52 3.69 25.86
C VAL A 281 29.78 4.03 25.05
N VAL A 282 30.60 4.96 25.54
CA VAL A 282 31.89 5.33 24.92
C VAL A 282 32.83 4.14 24.87
N GLU A 283 32.96 3.42 25.98
CA GLU A 283 33.82 2.24 26.08
C GLU A 283 33.40 1.15 25.08
N GLN A 284 32.09 0.91 24.91
CA GLN A 284 31.55 -0.04 23.94
C GLN A 284 31.87 0.35 22.50
N LEU A 285 31.65 1.62 22.13
CA LEU A 285 31.95 2.15 20.80
C LEU A 285 33.43 1.99 20.44
N LEU A 286 34.33 2.27 21.39
CA LEU A 286 35.77 2.09 21.19
C LEU A 286 36.14 0.62 20.98
N ILE A 287 35.58 -0.29 21.79
CA ILE A 287 35.86 -1.73 21.68
C ILE A 287 35.35 -2.30 20.36
N GLU A 288 34.14 -1.94 19.92
CA GLU A 288 33.61 -2.36 18.62
C GLU A 288 34.46 -1.82 17.47
N ARG A 289 34.84 -0.54 17.53
CA ARG A 289 35.67 0.06 16.48
C ARG A 289 37.03 -0.59 16.39
N ALA A 290 37.64 -0.94 17.53
CA ALA A 290 38.91 -1.66 17.56
C ALA A 290 38.78 -3.08 16.98
N LEU A 291 37.73 -3.83 17.33
CA LEU A 291 37.48 -5.16 16.77
C LEU A 291 37.20 -5.12 15.26
N GLN A 292 36.46 -4.13 14.78
CA GLN A 292 36.21 -3.93 13.35
C GLN A 292 37.52 -3.67 12.59
N ARG A 293 38.38 -2.79 13.13
CA ARG A 293 39.67 -2.46 12.51
C ARG A 293 40.66 -3.62 12.52
N THR A 294 40.48 -4.60 13.40
CA THR A 294 41.34 -5.79 13.50
C THR A 294 40.67 -7.06 13.03
N THR A 295 39.57 -6.95 12.27
CA THR A 295 38.84 -8.12 11.72
C THR A 295 38.52 -9.18 12.77
N GLY A 296 38.14 -8.74 13.98
CA GLY A 296 37.76 -9.61 15.09
C GLY A 296 38.94 -10.20 15.89
N ASN A 297 40.19 -9.88 15.53
CA ASN A 297 41.36 -10.32 16.30
C ASN A 297 41.41 -9.57 17.65
N LYS A 298 41.03 -10.28 18.72
CA LYS A 298 40.93 -9.74 20.08
C LYS A 298 42.27 -9.27 20.65
N THR A 299 43.37 -9.93 20.28
CA THR A 299 44.73 -9.56 20.73
C THR A 299 45.17 -8.25 20.07
N ALA A 300 44.94 -8.12 18.76
CA ALA A 300 45.24 -6.89 18.03
C ALA A 300 44.31 -5.74 18.45
N ALA A 301 43.03 -6.01 18.73
CA ALA A 301 42.09 -5.01 19.24
C ALA A 301 42.50 -4.50 20.63
N ALA A 302 42.97 -5.39 21.50
CA ALA A 302 43.49 -5.05 22.82
C ALA A 302 44.73 -4.15 22.73
N GLN A 303 45.64 -4.43 21.80
CA GLN A 303 46.80 -3.57 21.51
C GLN A 303 46.36 -2.18 21.02
N LEU A 304 45.39 -2.11 20.11
CA LEU A 304 44.84 -0.85 19.61
C LEU A 304 44.17 0.01 20.70
N LEU A 305 43.57 -0.63 21.69
CA LEU A 305 42.90 0.01 22.82
C LEU A 305 43.81 0.29 24.02
N GLY A 306 45.05 -0.21 24.01
CA GLY A 306 45.98 -0.07 25.13
C GLY A 306 45.57 -0.84 26.39
N ILE A 307 44.75 -1.89 26.28
CA ILE A 307 44.27 -2.70 27.42
C ILE A 307 44.63 -4.18 27.25
N SER A 308 44.48 -4.99 28.30
CA SER A 308 44.76 -6.42 28.21
C SER A 308 43.73 -7.17 27.35
N ARG A 309 44.15 -8.23 26.65
CA ARG A 309 43.24 -9.14 25.92
C ARG A 309 42.11 -9.67 26.82
N LYS A 310 42.45 -10.02 28.06
CA LYS A 310 41.48 -10.53 29.05
C LYS A 310 40.45 -9.46 29.45
N SER A 311 40.84 -8.18 29.45
CA SER A 311 39.92 -7.04 29.65
C SER A 311 38.98 -6.83 28.46
N VAL A 312 39.48 -6.98 27.22
CA VAL A 312 38.64 -6.96 26.01
C VAL A 312 37.66 -8.14 26.03
N GLU A 313 38.14 -9.35 26.30
CA GLU A 313 37.30 -10.55 26.41
C GLU A 313 36.25 -10.40 27.52
N ARG A 314 36.63 -9.93 28.71
CA ARG A 314 35.69 -9.69 29.82
C ARG A 314 34.65 -8.63 29.48
N ARG A 315 34.99 -7.59 28.72
CA ARG A 315 34.03 -6.54 28.31
C ARG A 315 33.14 -6.98 27.14
N ILE A 316 33.63 -7.86 26.28
CA ILE A 316 32.81 -8.55 25.27
C ILE A 316 31.86 -9.54 25.95
N GLN A 317 32.33 -10.29 26.95
CA GLN A 317 31.54 -11.23 27.74
C GLN A 317 30.57 -10.53 28.71
N GLY A 318 30.97 -9.34 29.18
CA GLY A 318 30.21 -8.44 30.05
C GLY A 318 29.26 -7.51 29.29
N ARG A 319 29.20 -7.63 27.95
CA ARG A 319 27.97 -7.33 27.21
C ARG A 319 26.95 -8.30 27.78
N MET A 320 26.25 -7.89 28.84
CA MET A 320 25.09 -8.60 29.32
C MET A 320 24.30 -8.94 28.08
N ASP A 321 24.10 -10.23 27.87
CA ASP A 321 23.32 -10.69 26.75
C ASP A 321 21.96 -9.97 26.83
N LYS A 322 21.77 -8.97 25.96
CA LYS A 322 20.55 -8.17 25.98
C LYS A 322 19.40 -8.94 25.35
N ARG A 323 19.66 -10.11 24.74
CA ARG A 323 18.63 -11.02 24.20
C ARG A 323 17.64 -11.44 25.29
N PRO A 324 18.06 -11.93 26.47
CA PRO A 324 17.15 -12.17 27.60
C PRO A 324 16.28 -10.96 27.99
N ILE A 325 16.85 -9.76 27.99
CA ILE A 325 16.12 -8.53 28.39
C ILE A 325 15.14 -8.12 27.29
N ALA A 326 15.55 -8.18 26.02
CA ALA A 326 14.66 -7.95 24.89
C ALA A 326 13.53 -8.99 24.82
N LEU A 327 13.81 -10.25 25.18
CA LEU A 327 12.81 -11.29 25.32
C LEU A 327 11.83 -11.01 26.47
N GLN A 328 12.31 -10.49 27.60
CA GLN A 328 11.46 -10.03 28.70
C GLN A 328 10.52 -8.90 28.25
N HIS A 329 11.03 -7.92 27.51
CA HIS A 329 10.20 -6.85 26.92
C HIS A 329 9.18 -7.37 25.91
N LEU A 330 9.53 -8.38 25.09
CA LEU A 330 8.57 -9.04 24.22
C LEU A 330 7.45 -9.73 25.02
N GLN A 331 7.82 -10.49 26.06
CA GLN A 331 6.87 -11.19 26.92
C GLN A 331 5.96 -10.22 27.69
N GLU A 332 6.52 -9.14 28.22
CA GLU A 332 5.76 -8.10 28.92
C GLU A 332 4.86 -7.32 27.96
N GLY A 333 5.34 -6.97 26.77
CA GLY A 333 4.53 -6.38 25.70
C GLY A 333 3.32 -7.26 25.35
N MET A 334 3.53 -8.57 25.17
CA MET A 334 2.44 -9.52 24.92
C MET A 334 1.46 -9.62 26.11
N ARG A 335 1.96 -9.60 27.36
CA ARG A 335 1.12 -9.58 28.57
C ARG A 335 0.27 -8.32 28.64
N LEU A 336 0.85 -7.15 28.34
CA LEU A 336 0.15 -5.87 28.30
C LEU A 336 -0.94 -5.87 27.22
N MET A 337 -0.67 -6.45 26.04
CA MET A 337 -1.68 -6.64 24.99
C MET A 337 -2.85 -7.52 25.46
N GLN A 338 -2.59 -8.59 26.23
CA GLN A 338 -3.65 -9.42 26.83
C GLN A 338 -4.51 -8.62 27.82
N CYS A 339 -3.92 -7.64 28.51
CA CYS A 339 -4.62 -6.69 29.37
C CYS A 339 -5.27 -5.52 28.59
N SER A 340 -5.25 -5.54 27.26
CA SER A 340 -5.72 -4.43 26.39
C SER A 340 -4.99 -3.09 26.60
N ALA A 341 -3.79 -3.12 27.21
CA ALA A 341 -2.93 -1.96 27.48
C ALA A 341 -1.97 -1.72 26.30
N TYR A 342 -2.51 -1.41 25.13
CA TYR A 342 -1.75 -1.38 23.87
C TYR A 342 -0.75 -0.21 23.78
N HIS A 343 -1.02 0.93 24.42
CA HIS A 343 -0.08 2.05 24.44
C HIS A 343 1.17 1.69 25.25
N GLU A 344 0.98 1.08 26.42
CA GLU A 344 2.05 0.57 27.27
C GLU A 344 2.80 -0.58 26.57
N ALA A 345 2.06 -1.48 25.89
CA ALA A 345 2.66 -2.56 25.13
C ALA A 345 3.58 -2.03 24.02
N ILE A 346 3.14 -1.04 23.23
CA ILE A 346 3.97 -0.40 22.20
C ILE A 346 5.24 0.17 22.81
N ALA A 347 5.11 0.92 23.91
CA ALA A 347 6.25 1.51 24.59
C ALA A 347 7.26 0.45 25.06
N ASP A 348 6.79 -0.69 25.58
CA ASP A 348 7.65 -1.75 26.09
C ASP A 348 8.29 -2.58 24.96
N LEU A 349 7.53 -2.92 23.92
CA LEU A 349 8.03 -3.58 22.71
C LEU A 349 9.11 -2.74 22.00
N GLN A 350 8.94 -1.42 21.94
CA GLN A 350 9.94 -0.51 21.38
C GLN A 350 11.25 -0.51 22.19
N LYS A 351 11.19 -0.61 23.53
CA LYS A 351 12.40 -0.79 24.35
C LYS A 351 13.10 -2.11 24.01
N GLY A 352 12.34 -3.19 23.87
CA GLY A 352 12.85 -4.50 23.45
C GLY A 352 13.60 -4.41 22.11
N LEU A 353 13.01 -3.71 21.13
CA LEU A 353 13.62 -3.48 19.82
C LEU A 353 14.90 -2.63 19.91
N GLN A 354 14.88 -1.57 20.72
CA GLN A 354 16.04 -0.69 20.91
C GLN A 354 17.24 -1.43 21.53
N LEU A 355 16.99 -2.41 22.39
CA LEU A 355 18.04 -3.25 22.99
C LEU A 355 18.77 -4.14 21.97
N LEU A 356 18.15 -4.40 20.81
CA LEU A 356 18.73 -5.21 19.73
C LEU A 356 19.54 -4.39 18.73
N VAL A 357 19.51 -3.06 18.81
CA VAL A 357 20.29 -2.18 17.93
C VAL A 357 21.79 -2.42 18.14
N GLY A 358 22.51 -2.69 17.05
CA GLY A 358 23.95 -2.96 17.07
C GLY A 358 24.34 -4.41 17.40
N ILE A 359 23.38 -5.28 17.75
CA ILE A 359 23.63 -6.71 17.93
C ILE A 359 23.72 -7.38 16.55
N THR A 360 24.68 -8.31 16.39
CA THR A 360 24.83 -9.11 15.16
C THR A 360 23.56 -9.92 14.88
N LEU A 361 23.06 -9.85 13.66
CA LEU A 361 21.80 -10.48 13.25
C LEU A 361 21.97 -11.99 12.97
N ASP A 362 22.11 -12.77 14.04
CA ASP A 362 21.99 -14.24 13.99
C ASP A 362 20.52 -14.70 13.96
N GLU A 363 20.29 -16.01 13.98
CA GLU A 363 18.94 -16.60 13.88
C GLU A 363 18.05 -16.25 15.07
N GLU A 364 18.58 -16.29 16.30
CA GLU A 364 17.83 -15.94 17.52
C GLU A 364 17.44 -14.46 17.53
N VAL A 365 18.38 -13.57 17.21
CA VAL A 365 18.14 -12.12 17.15
C VAL A 365 17.18 -11.78 16.01
N ARG A 366 17.24 -12.50 14.89
CA ARG A 366 16.28 -12.35 13.79
C ARG A 366 14.87 -12.73 14.23
N GLN A 367 14.70 -13.86 14.92
CA GLN A 367 13.40 -14.28 15.44
C GLN A 367 12.83 -13.27 16.42
N LEU A 368 13.70 -12.69 17.26
CA LEU A 368 13.27 -11.69 18.23
C LEU A 368 12.85 -10.38 17.57
N HIS A 369 13.58 -9.90 16.55
CA HIS A 369 13.14 -8.76 15.73
C HIS A 369 11.81 -9.05 15.04
N TYR A 370 11.66 -10.22 14.43
CA TYR A 370 10.42 -10.64 13.78
C TYR A 370 9.22 -10.56 14.74
N ASN A 371 9.35 -11.19 15.91
CA ASN A 371 8.30 -11.20 16.92
C ASN A 371 7.97 -9.79 17.44
N LEU A 372 8.98 -8.96 17.71
CA LEU A 372 8.76 -7.58 18.16
C LEU A 372 8.04 -6.74 17.10
N TYR A 373 8.49 -6.78 15.84
CA TYR A 373 7.83 -6.06 14.75
C TYR A 373 6.38 -6.52 14.53
N ARG A 374 6.14 -7.81 14.66
CA ARG A 374 4.80 -8.37 14.57
C ARG A 374 3.87 -7.85 15.66
N GLN A 375 4.29 -7.90 16.94
CA GLN A 375 3.47 -7.40 18.04
C GLN A 375 3.26 -5.88 17.99
N LEU A 376 4.27 -5.12 17.52
CA LEU A 376 4.14 -3.68 17.25
C LEU A 376 3.11 -3.42 16.15
N SER A 377 3.24 -4.09 15.00
CA SER A 377 2.29 -3.97 13.89
C SER A 377 0.87 -4.20 14.35
N LEU A 378 0.62 -5.30 15.08
CA LEU A 378 -0.66 -5.64 15.68
C LEU A 378 -1.21 -4.52 16.58
N SER A 379 -0.38 -4.03 17.50
CA SER A 379 -0.80 -3.00 18.46
C SER A 379 -1.17 -1.68 17.78
N TYR A 380 -0.35 -1.22 16.84
CA TYR A 380 -0.65 -0.02 16.06
C TYR A 380 -1.93 -0.18 15.23
N GLN A 381 -2.16 -1.38 14.70
CA GLN A 381 -3.34 -1.66 13.90
C GLN A 381 -4.63 -1.67 14.71
N ILE A 382 -4.59 -2.24 15.92
CA ILE A 382 -5.73 -2.28 16.84
C ILE A 382 -6.13 -0.85 17.27
N LEU A 383 -5.14 0.01 17.53
CA LEU A 383 -5.38 1.39 17.96
C LEU A 383 -5.81 2.30 16.79
N HIS A 384 -5.10 2.25 15.67
CA HIS A 384 -5.18 3.26 14.61
C HIS A 384 -5.71 2.75 13.27
N GLY A 385 -6.04 1.47 13.18
CA GLY A 385 -6.61 0.86 11.98
C GLY A 385 -5.57 0.24 11.04
N TRP A 386 -6.11 -0.46 10.04
CA TRP A 386 -5.39 -1.34 9.11
C TRP A 386 -4.46 -0.65 8.10
N LEU A 387 -4.64 0.66 7.89
CA LEU A 387 -3.84 1.47 6.97
C LEU A 387 -2.89 2.42 7.69
N SER A 388 -2.72 2.24 9.00
CA SER A 388 -1.84 3.06 9.82
C SER A 388 -0.41 2.98 9.30
N HIS A 389 0.25 4.15 9.17
CA HIS A 389 1.62 4.22 8.67
C HIS A 389 2.58 3.35 9.47
N ASP A 390 2.51 3.43 10.81
CA ASP A 390 3.38 2.66 11.70
C ASP A 390 3.06 1.17 11.64
N ALA A 391 1.77 0.80 11.56
CA ALA A 391 1.36 -0.60 11.40
C ALA A 391 1.95 -1.17 10.09
N LEU A 392 1.78 -0.47 8.97
CA LEU A 392 2.30 -0.89 7.67
C LEU A 392 3.84 -0.93 7.64
N LYS A 393 4.51 0.00 8.31
CA LYS A 393 5.97 0.02 8.43
C LYS A 393 6.48 -1.21 9.16
N TYR A 394 6.02 -1.45 10.39
CA TYR A 394 6.46 -2.61 11.17
C TYR A 394 6.05 -3.93 10.52
N HIS A 395 4.89 -3.96 9.85
CA HIS A 395 4.49 -5.09 9.04
C HIS A 395 5.49 -5.40 7.92
N ASN A 396 5.90 -4.40 7.14
CA ASN A 396 6.89 -4.56 6.08
C ASN A 396 8.28 -4.96 6.61
N ASP A 397 8.67 -4.47 7.79
CA ASP A 397 9.91 -4.86 8.46
C ASP A 397 9.87 -6.35 8.88
N ALA A 398 8.74 -6.80 9.45
CA ALA A 398 8.51 -8.21 9.76
C ALA A 398 8.54 -9.09 8.50
N ILE A 399 7.89 -8.65 7.40
CA ILE A 399 7.95 -9.35 6.09
C ILE A 399 9.39 -9.55 5.62
N THR A 400 10.18 -8.47 5.71
CA THR A 400 11.55 -8.46 5.18
C THR A 400 12.46 -9.43 5.93
N LEU A 401 12.20 -9.63 7.23
CA LEU A 401 12.91 -10.58 8.07
C LEU A 401 12.42 -12.02 7.85
N GLY A 402 11.10 -12.25 7.79
CA GLY A 402 10.53 -13.60 7.62
C GLY A 402 10.76 -14.21 6.22
N LYS A 403 10.95 -13.38 5.18
CA LYS A 403 11.36 -13.89 3.86
C LYS A 403 12.77 -14.51 3.83
N LYS A 404 13.61 -14.22 4.83
CA LYS A 404 15.00 -14.70 4.89
C LYS A 404 15.19 -15.98 5.72
N THR A 405 14.20 -16.36 6.52
CA THR A 405 14.15 -17.60 7.33
C THR A 405 13.60 -18.77 6.52
N GLY A 406 12.71 -18.52 5.55
CA GLY A 406 12.12 -19.58 4.74
C GLY A 406 11.08 -20.42 5.50
N ASP A 407 10.59 -19.91 6.63
CA ASP A 407 9.51 -20.52 7.39
C ASP A 407 8.16 -20.24 6.69
N GLU A 408 7.46 -21.30 6.27
CA GLU A 408 6.18 -21.21 5.59
C GLU A 408 5.08 -20.62 6.51
N SER A 409 5.20 -20.79 7.82
CA SER A 409 4.29 -20.21 8.83
C SER A 409 4.41 -18.69 8.86
N GLU A 410 5.63 -18.15 8.84
CA GLU A 410 5.86 -16.71 8.77
C GLU A 410 5.31 -16.14 7.46
N LEU A 411 5.50 -16.84 6.33
CA LEU A 411 4.99 -16.36 5.05
C LEU A 411 3.46 -16.37 4.96
N ALA A 412 2.76 -17.27 5.66
CA ALA A 412 1.30 -17.29 5.70
C ALA A 412 0.72 -16.11 6.48
N GLU A 413 1.30 -15.76 7.63
CA GLU A 413 0.89 -14.60 8.43
C GLU A 413 0.99 -13.31 7.59
N LEU A 414 2.07 -13.16 6.82
CA LEU A 414 2.28 -11.99 5.96
C LEU A 414 1.21 -11.84 4.88
N CYS A 415 0.72 -12.96 4.33
CA CYS A 415 -0.36 -12.94 3.35
C CYS A 415 -1.67 -12.48 3.99
N PHE A 416 -1.96 -12.85 5.25
CA PHE A 416 -3.18 -12.44 5.95
C PHE A 416 -3.19 -10.93 6.23
N TRP A 417 -2.07 -10.40 6.72
CA TRP A 417 -1.91 -8.96 6.94
C TRP A 417 -2.01 -8.16 5.63
N ARG A 418 -1.29 -8.57 4.58
CA ARG A 418 -1.39 -7.93 3.27
C ARG A 418 -2.81 -7.99 2.73
N TRP A 419 -3.48 -9.13 2.88
CA TRP A 419 -4.89 -9.29 2.50
C TRP A 419 -5.78 -8.26 3.21
N SER A 420 -5.63 -8.10 4.53
CA SER A 420 -6.47 -7.21 5.31
C SER A 420 -6.29 -5.72 4.94
N ALA A 421 -5.06 -5.29 4.67
CA ALA A 421 -4.79 -3.93 4.19
C ALA A 421 -5.38 -3.69 2.78
N GLN A 422 -5.24 -4.66 1.87
CA GLN A 422 -5.83 -4.57 0.53
C GLN A 422 -7.35 -4.59 0.55
N LEU A 423 -7.96 -5.34 1.49
CA LEU A 423 -9.39 -5.33 1.69
C LEU A 423 -9.85 -3.93 2.10
N MET A 424 -9.13 -3.27 3.00
CA MET A 424 -9.45 -1.91 3.41
C MET A 424 -9.36 -0.89 2.28
N LEU A 425 -8.47 -1.08 1.31
CA LEU A 425 -8.39 -0.28 0.08
C LEU A 425 -9.44 -0.66 -0.98
N LEU A 426 -10.22 -1.72 -0.73
CA LEU A 426 -11.23 -2.29 -1.62
C LEU A 426 -10.63 -2.75 -2.98
N ASP A 427 -9.38 -3.24 -3.00
CA ASP A 427 -8.79 -3.88 -4.18
C ASP A 427 -9.22 -5.36 -4.26
N LEU A 428 -10.52 -5.59 -4.51
CA LEU A 428 -11.11 -6.93 -4.49
C LEU A 428 -10.41 -7.95 -5.42
N PRO A 429 -9.91 -7.59 -6.62
CA PRO A 429 -9.08 -8.49 -7.42
C PRO A 429 -7.83 -8.98 -6.68
N GLN A 430 -7.04 -8.07 -6.09
CA GLN A 430 -5.83 -8.46 -5.37
C GLN A 430 -6.16 -9.21 -4.07
N VAL A 431 -7.19 -8.78 -3.35
CA VAL A 431 -7.71 -9.42 -2.14
C VAL A 431 -8.10 -10.86 -2.41
N ARG A 432 -8.80 -11.14 -3.53
CA ARG A 432 -9.18 -12.50 -3.92
C ARG A 432 -7.95 -13.37 -4.18
N THR A 433 -6.96 -12.86 -4.90
CA THR A 433 -5.71 -13.58 -5.15
C THR A 433 -4.99 -13.92 -3.84
N LEU A 434 -4.89 -12.97 -2.91
CA LEU A 434 -4.23 -13.19 -1.61
C LEU A 434 -4.99 -14.19 -0.74
N ALA A 435 -6.32 -14.15 -0.74
CA ALA A 435 -7.14 -15.13 -0.02
C ALA A 435 -6.98 -16.54 -0.58
N GLN A 436 -6.84 -16.69 -1.90
CA GLN A 436 -6.57 -17.99 -2.54
C GLN A 436 -5.17 -18.50 -2.22
N GLU A 437 -4.17 -17.62 -2.23
CA GLU A 437 -2.79 -17.95 -1.85
C GLU A 437 -2.72 -18.43 -0.39
N LEU A 438 -3.41 -17.73 0.52
CA LEU A 438 -3.57 -18.15 1.92
C LEU A 438 -4.19 -19.54 2.04
N LEU A 439 -5.26 -19.80 1.29
CA LEU A 439 -5.95 -21.08 1.32
C LEU A 439 -5.04 -22.21 0.84
N GLN A 440 -4.29 -22.00 -0.24
CA GLN A 440 -3.35 -22.97 -0.77
C GLN A 440 -2.26 -23.32 0.26
N ARG A 441 -1.73 -22.31 0.96
CA ARG A 441 -0.73 -22.50 2.02
C ARG A 441 -1.30 -23.21 3.24
N GLY A 442 -2.53 -22.87 3.64
CA GLY A 442 -3.21 -23.59 4.72
C GLY A 442 -3.50 -25.06 4.41
N GLN A 443 -3.48 -25.49 3.13
CA GLN A 443 -3.58 -26.90 2.75
C GLN A 443 -2.24 -27.63 2.87
N THR A 444 -1.13 -26.94 2.58
CA THR A 444 0.22 -27.52 2.62
C THR A 444 0.75 -27.60 4.04
N GLU A 445 0.60 -26.50 4.79
CA GLU A 445 0.94 -26.41 6.19
C GLU A 445 -0.18 -26.99 7.05
N LYS A 446 0.09 -28.09 7.76
CA LYS A 446 -0.90 -28.77 8.63
C LYS A 446 -1.22 -27.97 9.92
N THR A 447 -1.16 -26.65 9.88
CA THR A 447 -1.39 -25.76 11.00
C THR A 447 -2.85 -25.30 10.99
N ALA A 448 -3.62 -25.71 12.00
CA ALA A 448 -5.05 -25.39 12.10
C ALA A 448 -5.33 -23.87 12.12
N GLN A 449 -4.35 -23.06 12.55
CA GLN A 449 -4.44 -21.61 12.58
C GLN A 449 -4.46 -20.97 11.18
N ILE A 450 -3.47 -21.26 10.35
CA ILE A 450 -3.37 -20.73 8.98
C ILE A 450 -4.61 -21.11 8.17
N TRP A 451 -5.10 -22.34 8.36
CA TRP A 451 -6.35 -22.79 7.77
C TRP A 451 -7.53 -21.88 8.14
N ARG A 452 -7.69 -21.54 9.41
CA ARG A 452 -8.79 -20.68 9.90
C ARG A 452 -8.67 -19.26 9.34
N GLU A 453 -7.49 -18.66 9.39
CA GLU A 453 -7.21 -17.33 8.85
C GLU A 453 -7.53 -17.25 7.35
N ALA A 454 -7.10 -18.25 6.58
CA ALA A 454 -7.38 -18.32 5.15
C ALA A 454 -8.90 -18.37 4.85
N HIS A 455 -9.67 -19.11 5.65
CA HIS A 455 -11.13 -19.17 5.47
C HIS A 455 -11.81 -17.86 5.86
N ILE A 456 -11.34 -17.16 6.90
CA ILE A 456 -11.87 -15.84 7.25
C ILE A 456 -11.55 -14.81 6.17
N ALA A 457 -10.33 -14.84 5.62
CA ALA A 457 -9.92 -13.99 4.53
C ALA A 457 -10.80 -14.22 3.29
N LEU A 458 -11.00 -15.49 2.89
CA LEU A 458 -11.83 -15.85 1.76
C LEU A 458 -13.31 -15.51 1.99
N ALA A 459 -13.89 -15.84 3.15
CA ALA A 459 -15.27 -15.52 3.50
C ALA A 459 -15.52 -14.00 3.49
N SER A 460 -14.62 -13.21 4.08
CA SER A 460 -14.72 -11.75 4.03
C SER A 460 -14.68 -11.23 2.59
N THR A 461 -13.78 -11.77 1.76
CA THR A 461 -13.67 -11.39 0.35
C THR A 461 -14.95 -11.69 -0.43
N LEU A 462 -15.51 -12.89 -0.24
CA LEU A 462 -16.74 -13.33 -0.89
C LEU A 462 -17.95 -12.49 -0.48
N PHE A 463 -18.03 -12.07 0.78
CA PHE A 463 -19.07 -11.17 1.26
C PHE A 463 -19.08 -9.86 0.47
N TRP A 464 -17.93 -9.21 0.34
CA TRP A 464 -17.81 -7.95 -0.42
C TRP A 464 -18.02 -8.11 -1.92
N LEU A 465 -17.77 -9.30 -2.47
CA LEU A 465 -18.13 -9.68 -3.85
C LEU A 465 -19.61 -10.05 -4.02
N GLY A 466 -20.40 -10.09 -2.94
CA GLY A 466 -21.83 -10.39 -2.94
C GLY A 466 -22.18 -11.89 -2.99
N ASP A 467 -21.23 -12.80 -2.77
CA ASP A 467 -21.46 -14.26 -2.81
C ASP A 467 -21.77 -14.82 -1.40
N ASN A 468 -22.94 -14.47 -0.87
CA ASN A 468 -23.35 -14.82 0.49
C ASN A 468 -23.50 -16.34 0.72
N GLN A 469 -23.79 -17.11 -0.33
CA GLN A 469 -23.91 -18.56 -0.20
C GLN A 469 -22.53 -19.21 -0.03
N GLU A 470 -21.53 -18.80 -0.81
CA GLU A 470 -20.18 -19.33 -0.66
C GLU A 470 -19.52 -18.82 0.63
N VAL A 471 -19.88 -17.64 1.16
CA VAL A 471 -19.47 -17.19 2.51
C VAL A 471 -19.81 -18.27 3.55
N LEU A 472 -21.08 -18.72 3.60
CA LEU A 472 -21.51 -19.74 4.57
C LEU A 472 -20.80 -21.07 4.36
N THR A 473 -20.66 -21.51 3.11
CA THR A 473 -19.93 -22.74 2.77
C THR A 473 -18.47 -22.67 3.22
N CYS A 474 -17.81 -21.53 3.01
CA CYS A 474 -16.44 -21.27 3.42
C CYS A 474 -16.30 -21.31 4.95
N LEU A 475 -17.16 -20.60 5.68
CA LEU A 475 -17.13 -20.60 7.15
C LEU A 475 -17.38 -21.99 7.74
N LEU A 476 -18.28 -22.80 7.16
CA LEU A 476 -18.49 -24.18 7.60
C LEU A 476 -17.24 -25.05 7.41
N ARG A 477 -16.51 -24.90 6.29
CA ARG A 477 -15.24 -25.63 6.04
C ARG A 477 -14.13 -25.27 7.01
N SER A 478 -14.15 -24.06 7.57
CA SER A 478 -13.16 -23.62 8.55
C SER A 478 -13.21 -24.40 9.87
N LYS A 479 -14.38 -24.99 10.20
CA LYS A 479 -14.69 -25.59 11.51
C LYS A 479 -14.48 -24.66 12.72
N LEU A 480 -14.35 -23.36 12.49
CA LEU A 480 -14.09 -22.36 13.53
C LEU A 480 -15.25 -22.29 14.55
N LEU A 481 -16.49 -22.47 14.08
CA LEU A 481 -17.71 -22.30 14.87
C LEU A 481 -18.31 -23.63 15.39
N SER A 482 -17.67 -24.77 15.12
CA SER A 482 -18.24 -26.11 15.34
C SER A 482 -17.78 -26.85 16.60
N MET A 483 -16.86 -26.30 17.40
CA MET A 483 -16.36 -26.92 18.64
C MET A 483 -16.31 -25.88 19.76
N PRO A 484 -16.43 -26.27 21.05
CA PRO A 484 -15.99 -25.41 22.14
C PRO A 484 -14.47 -25.26 22.00
N CYS A 485 -14.01 -24.24 21.27
CA CYS A 485 -12.62 -23.87 21.29
C CYS A 485 -12.35 -23.30 22.69
N GLU A 486 -11.55 -23.99 23.49
CA GLU A 486 -10.77 -23.34 24.54
C GLU A 486 -9.89 -22.29 23.82
N TYR A 487 -10.35 -21.04 23.83
CA TYR A 487 -9.80 -19.99 22.98
C TYR A 487 -8.42 -19.55 23.49
N SER A 488 -7.37 -19.93 22.76
CA SER A 488 -6.19 -19.08 22.67
C SER A 488 -6.22 -18.40 21.31
N ASP A 489 -6.83 -17.22 21.27
CA ASP A 489 -6.63 -16.27 20.17
C ASP A 489 -5.19 -15.75 20.28
N GLN A 490 -4.22 -16.59 19.89
CA GLN A 490 -2.78 -16.37 20.15
C GLN A 490 -2.17 -15.18 19.39
N GLN A 491 -2.93 -14.54 18.51
CA GLN A 491 -2.43 -13.54 17.56
C GLN A 491 -3.12 -12.17 17.63
N GLY A 492 -3.96 -11.92 18.64
CA GLY A 492 -4.60 -10.60 18.83
C GLY A 492 -5.69 -10.25 17.82
N LEU A 493 -6.20 -11.22 17.05
CA LEU A 493 -7.34 -11.06 16.13
C LEU A 493 -8.52 -11.93 16.59
N ASP A 494 -9.71 -11.33 16.65
CA ASP A 494 -10.96 -12.04 16.98
C ASP A 494 -11.55 -12.74 15.75
N LEU A 495 -10.93 -13.85 15.32
CA LEU A 495 -11.41 -14.62 14.17
C LEU A 495 -12.85 -15.11 14.35
N VAL A 496 -13.26 -15.35 15.60
CA VAL A 496 -14.59 -15.85 15.95
C VAL A 496 -15.64 -14.76 15.83
N GLY A 497 -15.38 -13.59 16.41
CA GLY A 497 -16.24 -12.42 16.24
C GLY A 497 -16.37 -12.04 14.76
N MET A 498 -15.30 -12.11 13.99
CA MET A 498 -15.32 -11.90 12.53
C MET A 498 -16.18 -12.96 11.82
N ALA A 499 -16.00 -14.24 12.12
CA ALA A 499 -16.77 -15.33 11.53
C ALA A 499 -18.27 -15.21 11.83
N LEU A 500 -18.62 -14.97 13.09
CA LEU A 500 -20.01 -14.77 13.51
C LEU A 500 -20.62 -13.55 12.81
N THR A 501 -19.87 -12.46 12.68
CA THR A 501 -20.35 -11.27 11.95
C THR A 501 -20.66 -11.63 10.49
N LEU A 502 -19.74 -12.28 9.78
CA LEU A 502 -19.93 -12.69 8.39
C LEU A 502 -21.06 -13.71 8.22
N GLU A 503 -21.17 -14.69 9.13
CA GLU A 503 -22.26 -15.67 9.10
C GLU A 503 -23.60 -14.98 9.29
N GLY A 504 -23.73 -14.08 10.27
CA GLY A 504 -24.95 -13.34 10.53
C GLY A 504 -25.36 -12.46 9.35
N LEU A 505 -24.41 -11.74 8.75
CA LEU A 505 -24.65 -10.88 7.59
C LEU A 505 -25.09 -11.70 6.37
N ALA A 506 -24.38 -12.78 6.05
CA ALA A 506 -24.72 -13.65 4.92
C ALA A 506 -26.08 -14.35 5.13
N LEU A 507 -26.39 -14.81 6.34
CA LEU A 507 -27.71 -15.37 6.67
C LEU A 507 -28.82 -14.33 6.50
N LEU A 508 -28.61 -13.08 6.91
CA LEU A 508 -29.55 -11.99 6.73
C LEU A 508 -29.78 -11.71 5.24
N GLN A 509 -28.71 -11.60 4.44
CA GLN A 509 -28.83 -11.35 3.01
C GLN A 509 -29.56 -12.48 2.27
N LEU A 510 -29.40 -13.73 2.71
CA LEU A 510 -30.12 -14.88 2.16
C LEU A 510 -31.56 -15.04 2.71
N GLY A 511 -32.05 -14.10 3.53
CA GLY A 511 -33.41 -14.15 4.09
C GLY A 511 -33.60 -15.15 5.24
N LYS A 512 -32.52 -15.71 5.80
CA LYS A 512 -32.57 -16.66 6.93
C LYS A 512 -32.60 -15.92 8.27
N PHE A 513 -33.62 -15.07 8.45
CA PHE A 513 -33.69 -14.07 9.53
C PHE A 513 -33.56 -14.64 10.95
N LYS A 514 -34.27 -15.74 11.23
CA LYS A 514 -34.20 -16.40 12.56
C LYS A 514 -32.77 -16.80 12.93
N ARG A 515 -32.07 -17.49 12.03
CA ARG A 515 -30.67 -17.89 12.25
C ARG A 515 -29.75 -16.68 12.36
N ALA A 516 -29.96 -15.65 11.53
CA ALA A 516 -29.17 -14.42 11.62
C ALA A 516 -29.35 -13.72 13.00
N ARG A 517 -30.57 -13.71 13.57
CA ARG A 517 -30.80 -13.22 14.95
C ARG A 517 -30.16 -14.08 16.03
N GLU A 518 -30.15 -15.40 15.87
CA GLU A 518 -29.42 -16.29 16.78
C GLU A 518 -27.93 -15.97 16.80
N ILE A 519 -27.35 -15.66 15.63
CA ILE A 519 -25.96 -15.21 15.53
C ILE A 519 -25.75 -13.82 16.15
N ALA A 520 -26.67 -12.87 15.92
CA ALA A 520 -26.63 -11.55 16.56
C ALA A 520 -26.61 -11.69 18.10
N LYS A 521 -27.49 -12.52 18.67
CA LYS A 521 -27.51 -12.81 20.12
C LYS A 521 -26.20 -13.43 20.62
N LYS A 522 -25.56 -14.32 19.86
CA LYS A 522 -24.23 -14.87 20.22
C LYS A 522 -23.17 -13.78 20.25
N LEU A 523 -23.18 -12.85 19.30
CA LEU A 523 -22.29 -11.69 19.29
C LEU A 523 -22.53 -10.77 20.50
N GLU A 524 -23.80 -10.52 20.87
CA GLU A 524 -24.14 -9.76 22.08
C GLU A 524 -23.63 -10.43 23.37
N LEU A 525 -23.80 -11.75 23.49
CA LEU A 525 -23.28 -12.51 24.63
C LEU A 525 -21.74 -12.45 24.70
N ARG A 526 -21.05 -12.60 23.56
CA ARG A 526 -19.59 -12.50 23.46
C ARG A 526 -19.10 -11.09 23.81
N ALA A 527 -19.83 -10.06 23.38
CA ALA A 527 -19.54 -8.67 23.70
C ALA A 527 -19.66 -8.35 25.21
N ALA A 528 -20.58 -9.02 25.90
CA ALA A 528 -20.81 -8.86 27.33
C ALA A 528 -19.87 -9.69 28.22
N ASP A 529 -19.17 -10.69 27.66
CA ASP A 529 -18.25 -11.54 28.42
C ASP A 529 -16.95 -10.80 28.77
N GLU A 530 -16.78 -10.47 30.05
CA GLU A 530 -15.60 -9.78 30.56
C GLU A 530 -14.34 -10.64 30.60
N ASN A 531 -14.46 -11.96 30.42
CA ASN A 531 -13.30 -12.85 30.31
C ASN A 531 -12.60 -12.73 28.95
N ILE A 532 -13.23 -12.05 27.99
CA ILE A 532 -12.72 -11.83 26.65
C ILE A 532 -11.99 -10.48 26.61
N ILE A 533 -10.82 -10.46 25.96
CA ILE A 533 -10.00 -9.24 25.77
C ILE A 533 -10.86 -8.13 25.15
N ALA A 534 -10.70 -6.89 25.63
CA ALA A 534 -11.57 -5.76 25.28
C ALA A 534 -11.69 -5.55 23.76
N PHE A 535 -10.61 -5.76 23.02
CA PHE A 535 -10.61 -5.67 21.56
C PHE A 535 -11.59 -6.67 20.90
N HIS A 536 -11.65 -7.92 21.36
CA HIS A 536 -12.54 -8.94 20.79
C HIS A 536 -14.00 -8.63 21.14
N ARG A 537 -14.24 -8.06 22.33
CA ARG A 537 -15.56 -7.52 22.69
C ARG A 537 -15.98 -6.40 21.72
N VAL A 538 -15.07 -5.52 21.33
CA VAL A 538 -15.31 -4.48 20.30
C VAL A 538 -15.67 -5.08 18.95
N ILE A 539 -14.96 -6.12 18.50
CA ILE A 539 -15.31 -6.82 17.24
C ILE A 539 -16.72 -7.41 17.32
N SER A 540 -17.07 -8.01 18.46
CA SER A 540 -18.38 -8.60 18.69
C SER A 540 -19.50 -7.55 18.79
N LEU A 541 -19.28 -6.45 19.52
CA LEU A 541 -20.19 -5.30 19.62
C LEU A 541 -20.47 -4.71 18.25
N ARG A 542 -19.43 -4.52 17.45
CA ARG A 542 -19.54 -4.03 16.08
C ARG A 542 -20.41 -4.95 15.22
N GLY A 543 -20.17 -6.26 15.27
CA GLY A 543 -20.93 -7.24 14.50
C GLY A 543 -22.41 -7.24 14.90
N ALA A 544 -22.69 -7.24 16.20
CA ALA A 544 -24.05 -7.18 16.73
C ALA A 544 -24.76 -5.87 16.34
N ALA A 545 -24.08 -4.72 16.49
CA ALA A 545 -24.63 -3.41 16.13
C ALA A 545 -24.91 -3.30 14.63
N TRP A 546 -24.04 -3.85 13.78
CA TRP A 546 -24.27 -3.87 12.33
C TRP A 546 -25.52 -4.70 11.99
N LEU A 547 -25.68 -5.88 12.58
CA LEU A 547 -26.88 -6.69 12.39
C LEU A 547 -28.13 -5.99 12.91
N ALA A 548 -28.09 -5.40 14.11
CA ALA A 548 -29.21 -4.64 14.66
C ALA A 548 -29.61 -3.45 13.74
N CYS A 549 -28.63 -2.79 13.13
CA CYS A 549 -28.88 -1.73 12.15
C CYS A 549 -29.59 -2.26 10.90
N LEU A 550 -29.16 -3.41 10.35
CA LEU A 550 -29.78 -4.03 9.18
C LEU A 550 -31.16 -4.63 9.49
N PHE A 551 -31.38 -5.08 10.72
CA PHE A 551 -32.68 -5.53 11.21
C PHE A 551 -33.63 -4.38 11.59
N GLU A 552 -33.18 -3.13 11.56
CA GLU A 552 -33.95 -1.95 12.01
C GLU A 552 -34.38 -2.03 13.49
N GLU A 553 -33.56 -2.65 14.35
CA GLU A 553 -33.84 -2.85 15.78
C GLU A 553 -33.27 -1.68 16.62
N SER A 554 -33.98 -0.55 16.64
CA SER A 554 -33.52 0.72 17.23
C SER A 554 -33.04 0.60 18.69
N ASP A 555 -33.80 -0.08 19.55
CA ASP A 555 -33.44 -0.23 20.98
C ASP A 555 -32.16 -1.04 21.18
N SER A 556 -31.99 -2.13 20.40
CA SER A 556 -30.76 -2.92 20.48
C SER A 556 -29.57 -2.14 19.93
N LEU A 557 -29.76 -1.47 18.78
CA LEU A 557 -28.73 -0.64 18.17
C LEU A 557 -28.25 0.48 19.11
N GLY A 558 -29.17 1.13 19.83
CA GLY A 558 -28.83 2.17 20.81
C GLY A 558 -27.96 1.65 21.94
N ARG A 559 -28.32 0.51 22.53
CA ARG A 559 -27.53 -0.14 23.60
C ARG A 559 -26.15 -0.58 23.10
N LEU A 560 -26.09 -1.20 21.92
CA LEU A 560 -24.85 -1.74 21.36
C LEU A 560 -23.88 -0.64 20.92
N THR A 561 -24.38 0.43 20.31
CA THR A 561 -23.54 1.58 19.92
C THR A 561 -23.01 2.32 21.15
N HIS A 562 -23.79 2.45 22.21
CA HIS A 562 -23.32 3.00 23.48
C HIS A 562 -22.24 2.12 24.13
N GLY A 563 -22.42 0.80 24.13
CA GLY A 563 -21.39 -0.14 24.61
C GLY A 563 -20.11 -0.06 23.79
N LEU A 564 -20.23 0.02 22.46
CA LEU A 564 -19.10 0.16 21.54
C LEU A 564 -18.33 1.47 21.80
N GLU A 565 -19.03 2.59 21.94
CA GLU A 565 -18.44 3.88 22.27
C GLU A 565 -17.70 3.84 23.62
N THR A 566 -18.34 3.28 24.65
CA THR A 566 -17.76 3.17 25.99
C THR A 566 -16.44 2.38 25.98
N VAL A 567 -16.44 1.19 25.37
CA VAL A 567 -15.23 0.34 25.33
C VAL A 567 -14.16 0.95 24.45
N THR A 568 -14.51 1.51 23.28
CA THR A 568 -13.52 2.13 22.38
C THR A 568 -12.91 3.40 22.94
N GLN A 569 -13.65 4.20 23.72
CA GLN A 569 -13.11 5.36 24.43
C GLN A 569 -12.21 4.94 25.60
N GLN A 570 -12.64 3.96 26.39
CA GLN A 570 -11.88 3.47 27.54
C GLN A 570 -10.48 2.96 27.15
N TYR A 571 -10.36 2.25 26.04
CA TYR A 571 -9.11 1.62 25.59
C TYR A 571 -8.42 2.35 24.42
N GLY A 572 -8.97 3.46 23.94
CA GLY A 572 -8.36 4.29 22.88
C GLY A 572 -8.38 3.68 21.47
N PHE A 573 -9.39 2.87 21.14
CA PHE A 573 -9.53 2.23 19.83
C PHE A 573 -10.12 3.19 18.77
N ALA A 574 -9.36 4.22 18.39
CA ALA A 574 -9.82 5.33 17.55
C ALA A 574 -10.49 4.89 16.23
N PHE A 575 -9.89 3.95 15.49
CA PHE A 575 -10.47 3.45 14.23
C PHE A 575 -11.89 2.88 14.40
N TYR A 576 -12.14 2.20 15.52
CA TYR A 576 -13.43 1.56 15.81
C TYR A 576 -14.48 2.55 16.33
N GLN A 577 -14.06 3.73 16.80
CA GLN A 577 -14.96 4.83 17.13
C GLN A 577 -15.66 5.34 15.87
N GLY A 578 -14.98 5.42 14.73
CA GLY A 578 -15.56 5.88 13.46
C GLY A 578 -16.80 5.09 13.04
N LEU A 579 -16.69 3.76 13.01
CA LEU A 579 -17.83 2.91 12.67
C LEU A 579 -18.92 2.95 13.75
N GLY A 580 -18.52 3.09 15.01
CA GLY A 580 -19.45 3.31 16.12
C GLY A 580 -20.29 4.57 15.95
N LYS A 581 -19.66 5.68 15.54
CA LYS A 581 -20.33 6.95 15.22
C LYS A 581 -21.29 6.79 14.04
N LEU A 582 -20.89 6.11 12.96
CA LEU A 582 -21.77 5.81 11.81
C LEU A 582 -23.03 5.04 12.24
N LEU A 583 -22.85 3.97 13.04
CA LEU A 583 -23.96 3.15 13.54
C LEU A 583 -24.82 3.91 14.57
N LYS A 584 -24.22 4.78 15.39
CA LYS A 584 -24.95 5.70 16.28
C LYS A 584 -25.78 6.70 15.48
N GLY A 585 -25.25 7.24 14.40
CA GLY A 585 -25.99 8.06 13.45
C GLY A 585 -27.19 7.30 12.85
N CYS A 586 -27.03 6.01 12.55
CA CYS A 586 -28.16 5.18 12.10
C CYS A 586 -29.24 5.02 13.17
N HIS A 587 -28.87 4.89 14.44
CA HIS A 587 -29.83 4.85 15.56
C HIS A 587 -30.59 6.16 15.70
N LEU A 588 -29.88 7.30 15.66
CA LEU A 588 -30.50 8.63 15.71
C LEU A 588 -31.41 8.88 14.51
N LEU A 589 -31.04 8.37 13.34
CA LEU A 589 -31.88 8.41 12.14
C LEU A 589 -33.21 7.65 12.36
N MET A 590 -33.17 6.48 13.02
CA MET A 590 -34.39 5.73 13.39
C MET A 590 -35.25 6.46 14.44
N GLN A 591 -34.67 7.39 15.19
CA GLN A 591 -35.37 8.26 16.14
C GLN A 591 -35.84 9.58 15.52
N HIS A 592 -35.62 9.78 14.22
CA HIS A 592 -35.92 11.02 13.50
C HIS A 592 -35.11 12.25 13.95
N ASP A 593 -33.98 12.06 14.65
CA ASP A 593 -33.04 13.15 14.96
C ASP A 593 -32.02 13.31 13.82
N TYR A 594 -32.46 13.95 12.73
CA TYR A 594 -31.67 14.07 11.50
C TYR A 594 -30.40 14.91 11.67
N ALA A 595 -30.43 15.93 12.54
CA ALA A 595 -29.30 16.84 12.72
C ALA A 595 -28.15 16.13 13.44
N GLN A 596 -28.43 15.46 14.57
CA GLN A 596 -27.40 14.70 15.27
C GLN A 596 -26.97 13.48 14.47
N ALA A 597 -27.90 12.82 13.76
CA ALA A 597 -27.55 11.71 12.89
C ALA A 597 -26.52 12.11 11.82
N GLU A 598 -26.73 13.25 11.15
CA GLU A 598 -25.81 13.73 10.11
C GLU A 598 -24.43 14.07 10.69
N GLN A 599 -24.40 14.76 11.83
CA GLN A 599 -23.16 15.08 12.51
C GLN A 599 -22.36 13.82 12.88
N HIS A 600 -23.00 12.84 13.52
CA HIS A 600 -22.31 11.59 13.88
C HIS A 600 -21.83 10.80 12.65
N MET A 601 -22.60 10.79 11.56
CA MET A 601 -22.16 10.13 10.33
C MET A 601 -20.96 10.84 9.70
N LEU A 602 -20.95 12.17 9.64
CA LEU A 602 -19.84 12.98 9.10
C LEU A 602 -18.57 12.86 9.96
N ASP A 603 -18.72 12.97 11.28
CA ASP A 603 -17.59 12.84 12.20
C ASP A 603 -16.93 11.46 12.06
N GLY A 604 -17.72 10.38 11.92
CA GLY A 604 -17.17 9.05 11.68
C GLY A 604 -16.40 8.93 10.36
N ASP A 605 -16.83 9.68 9.33
CA ASP A 605 -16.21 9.68 8.00
C ASP A 605 -14.86 10.41 7.99
N GLU A 606 -14.88 11.64 8.48
CA GLU A 606 -13.75 12.57 8.35
C GLU A 606 -12.62 12.26 9.31
N THR A 607 -12.89 11.72 10.51
CA THR A 607 -11.84 11.53 11.53
C THR A 607 -11.27 10.12 11.60
N ASP A 608 -12.01 9.10 11.16
CA ASP A 608 -11.69 7.72 11.56
C ASP A 608 -11.73 6.69 10.40
N LEU A 609 -12.83 6.61 9.63
CA LEU A 609 -13.02 5.51 8.67
C LEU A 609 -12.21 5.66 7.36
N PHE A 610 -12.04 6.90 6.88
CA PHE A 610 -11.48 7.20 5.56
C PHE A 610 -10.13 7.95 5.60
N CYS A 611 -9.67 8.38 6.77
CA CYS A 611 -8.47 9.21 6.98
C CYS A 611 -7.17 8.69 6.36
N GLN A 612 -7.10 7.41 5.98
CA GLN A 612 -5.90 6.75 5.44
C GLN A 612 -6.17 6.06 4.09
N GLY A 613 -7.19 6.50 3.36
CA GLY A 613 -7.52 5.94 2.03
C GLY A 613 -8.34 4.66 2.06
N GLY A 614 -8.88 4.28 3.23
CA GLY A 614 -9.82 3.16 3.36
C GLY A 614 -11.08 3.39 2.53
N LYS A 615 -11.67 2.34 1.97
CA LYS A 615 -12.86 2.40 1.10
C LYS A 615 -13.90 1.33 1.42
N LEU A 616 -13.55 0.34 2.25
CA LEU A 616 -14.36 -0.85 2.48
C LEU A 616 -15.82 -0.56 2.88
N PHE A 617 -16.04 0.46 3.72
CA PHE A 617 -17.38 0.80 4.24
C PHE A 617 -18.08 1.92 3.46
N HIS A 618 -17.48 2.41 2.37
CA HIS A 618 -18.00 3.56 1.62
C HIS A 618 -19.43 3.35 1.12
N SER A 619 -19.74 2.18 0.54
CA SER A 619 -21.08 1.90 0.00
C SER A 619 -22.13 1.85 1.10
N PHE A 620 -21.83 1.22 2.24
CA PHE A 620 -22.75 1.16 3.39
C PHE A 620 -23.02 2.55 3.97
N GLN A 621 -21.98 3.36 4.12
CA GLN A 621 -22.07 4.72 4.62
C GLN A 621 -22.82 5.64 3.66
N ALA A 622 -22.50 5.61 2.36
CA ALA A 622 -23.22 6.35 1.32
C ALA A 622 -24.71 5.97 1.29
N TRP A 623 -25.03 4.69 1.47
CA TRP A 623 -26.41 4.22 1.61
C TRP A 623 -27.11 4.89 2.79
N LYS A 624 -26.56 4.79 4.01
CA LYS A 624 -27.19 5.36 5.22
C LYS A 624 -27.27 6.88 5.21
N ARG A 625 -26.27 7.57 4.64
CA ARG A 625 -26.33 9.02 4.43
C ARG A 625 -27.35 9.41 3.37
N GLY A 626 -27.48 8.63 2.30
CA GLY A 626 -28.53 8.85 1.29
C GLY A 626 -29.93 8.74 1.88
N GLU A 627 -30.18 7.75 2.74
CA GLU A 627 -31.43 7.63 3.51
C GLU A 627 -31.71 8.89 4.34
N LEU A 628 -30.71 9.38 5.06
CA LEU A 628 -30.81 10.62 5.83
C LEU A 628 -31.14 11.83 4.95
N LEU A 629 -30.47 11.97 3.80
CA LEU A 629 -30.71 13.07 2.85
C LEU A 629 -32.14 13.03 2.30
N LEU A 630 -32.67 11.85 1.99
CA LEU A 630 -34.05 11.71 1.55
C LEU A 630 -35.05 12.09 2.64
N LEU A 631 -34.85 11.57 3.85
CA LEU A 631 -35.75 11.83 4.98
C LEU A 631 -35.73 13.30 5.43
N SER A 632 -34.62 14.01 5.19
CA SER A 632 -34.48 15.46 5.44
C SER A 632 -34.87 16.35 4.24
N GLY A 633 -35.44 15.79 3.17
CA GLY A 633 -35.96 16.56 2.03
C GLY A 633 -34.89 17.09 1.08
N ARG A 634 -33.72 16.44 0.98
CA ARG A 634 -32.58 16.83 0.12
C ARG A 634 -32.30 15.82 -1.00
N PRO A 635 -33.24 15.56 -1.91
CA PRO A 635 -33.11 14.50 -2.91
C PRO A 635 -32.03 14.76 -3.97
N GLN A 636 -31.72 16.01 -4.30
CA GLN A 636 -30.65 16.35 -5.26
C GLN A 636 -29.27 15.96 -4.72
N GLN A 637 -28.99 16.26 -3.45
CA GLN A 637 -27.74 15.88 -2.80
C GLN A 637 -27.64 14.36 -2.66
N CYS A 638 -28.78 13.70 -2.38
CA CYS A 638 -28.84 12.24 -2.34
C CYS A 638 -28.49 11.60 -3.69
N ASP A 639 -29.09 12.04 -4.80
CA ASP A 639 -28.80 11.46 -6.12
C ASP A 639 -27.31 11.64 -6.52
N ALA A 640 -26.72 12.80 -6.21
CA ALA A 640 -25.30 13.06 -6.45
C ALA A 640 -24.39 12.14 -5.61
N LEU A 641 -24.64 12.04 -4.30
CA LEU A 641 -23.88 11.17 -3.39
C LEU A 641 -23.94 9.70 -3.85
N ILE A 642 -25.14 9.20 -4.12
CA ILE A 642 -25.34 7.80 -4.49
C ILE A 642 -24.77 7.50 -5.89
N SER A 643 -24.82 8.45 -6.82
CA SER A 643 -24.19 8.30 -8.13
C SER A 643 -22.68 8.10 -8.01
N SER A 644 -22.02 8.93 -7.21
CA SER A 644 -20.58 8.78 -6.94
C SER A 644 -20.26 7.46 -6.25
N ALA A 645 -21.09 7.04 -5.28
CA ALA A 645 -20.90 5.77 -4.58
C ALA A 645 -21.04 4.55 -5.51
N LEU A 646 -22.02 4.55 -6.42
CA LEU A 646 -22.20 3.49 -7.41
C LEU A 646 -21.01 3.41 -8.38
N GLU A 647 -20.51 4.55 -8.85
CA GLU A 647 -19.30 4.58 -9.70
C GLU A 647 -18.09 3.96 -9.01
N LEU A 648 -17.89 4.27 -7.72
CA LEU A 648 -16.81 3.69 -6.92
C LEU A 648 -17.01 2.18 -6.71
N ALA A 649 -18.22 1.75 -6.35
CA ALA A 649 -18.56 0.33 -6.17
C ALA A 649 -18.29 -0.48 -7.45
N PHE A 650 -18.72 0.02 -8.61
CA PHE A 650 -18.46 -0.63 -9.90
C PHE A 650 -16.97 -0.66 -10.25
N LYS A 651 -16.25 0.44 -10.02
CA LYS A 651 -14.80 0.51 -10.24
C LYS A 651 -14.06 -0.55 -9.43
N HIS A 652 -14.48 -0.77 -8.19
CA HIS A 652 -13.86 -1.71 -7.26
C HIS A 652 -14.50 -3.12 -7.27
N GLN A 653 -15.53 -3.34 -8.09
CA GLN A 653 -16.30 -4.59 -8.17
C GLN A 653 -16.95 -5.03 -6.85
N GLU A 654 -17.19 -4.08 -5.93
CA GLU A 654 -17.91 -4.34 -4.68
C GLU A 654 -19.39 -4.54 -4.98
N ARG A 655 -20.03 -5.53 -4.35
CA ARG A 655 -21.44 -5.89 -4.63
C ARG A 655 -22.29 -6.11 -3.37
N ALA A 656 -21.71 -5.96 -2.18
CA ALA A 656 -22.42 -6.21 -0.92
C ALA A 656 -23.62 -5.27 -0.72
N TYR A 657 -23.51 -4.02 -1.17
CA TYR A 657 -24.56 -3.00 -0.97
C TYR A 657 -25.02 -2.26 -2.24
N ILE A 658 -24.69 -2.79 -3.43
CA ILE A 658 -25.08 -2.15 -4.70
C ILE A 658 -26.59 -2.02 -4.83
N SER A 659 -27.35 -3.06 -4.45
CA SER A 659 -28.81 -3.07 -4.57
C SER A 659 -29.45 -1.97 -3.70
N GLU A 660 -28.98 -1.80 -2.48
CA GLU A 660 -29.42 -0.77 -1.54
C GLU A 660 -29.12 0.64 -2.07
N LEU A 661 -27.93 0.87 -2.63
CA LEU A 661 -27.61 2.13 -3.32
C LEU A 661 -28.56 2.41 -4.48
N MET A 662 -28.85 1.40 -5.31
CA MET A 662 -29.80 1.56 -6.43
C MET A 662 -31.21 1.91 -5.96
N ILE A 663 -31.68 1.33 -4.85
CA ILE A 663 -32.98 1.65 -4.23
C ILE A 663 -33.01 3.12 -3.80
N VAL A 664 -32.01 3.59 -3.07
CA VAL A 664 -31.95 4.99 -2.61
C VAL A 664 -31.89 5.96 -3.77
N LYS A 665 -31.13 5.63 -4.82
CA LYS A 665 -31.10 6.44 -6.06
C LYS A 665 -32.47 6.53 -6.73
N ALA A 666 -33.18 5.41 -6.83
CA ALA A 666 -34.52 5.38 -7.41
C ALA A 666 -35.51 6.22 -6.59
N ARG A 667 -35.44 6.15 -5.25
CA ARG A 667 -36.24 6.99 -4.34
C ARG A 667 -35.91 8.48 -4.50
N ALA A 668 -34.62 8.83 -4.64
CA ALA A 668 -34.20 10.21 -4.89
C ALA A 668 -34.78 10.76 -6.20
N ARG A 669 -34.75 9.99 -7.29
CA ARG A 669 -35.36 10.37 -8.56
C ARG A 669 -36.87 10.55 -8.46
N GLY A 670 -37.56 9.66 -7.75
CA GLY A 670 -38.99 9.79 -7.49
C GLY A 670 -39.32 11.09 -6.75
N ALA A 671 -38.53 11.45 -5.74
CA ALA A 671 -38.65 12.71 -5.01
C ALA A 671 -38.31 13.95 -5.86
N LEU A 672 -37.55 13.78 -6.95
CA LEU A 672 -37.29 14.82 -7.96
C LEU A 672 -38.34 14.85 -9.09
N HIS A 673 -39.46 14.14 -8.93
CA HIS A 673 -40.53 14.00 -9.92
C HIS A 673 -40.14 13.26 -11.21
N ASP A 674 -39.01 12.54 -11.24
CA ASP A 674 -38.65 11.61 -12.31
C ASP A 674 -39.23 10.21 -12.01
N LEU A 675 -40.54 10.05 -12.22
CA LEU A 675 -41.25 8.79 -11.93
C LEU A 675 -40.80 7.64 -12.85
N ILE A 676 -40.45 7.95 -14.11
CA ILE A 676 -40.00 6.96 -15.09
C ILE A 676 -38.62 6.42 -14.68
N GLY A 677 -37.69 7.32 -14.36
CA GLY A 677 -36.37 6.95 -13.87
C GLY A 677 -36.41 6.24 -12.53
N ALA A 678 -37.36 6.57 -11.66
CA ALA A 678 -37.60 5.85 -10.40
C ALA A 678 -38.09 4.41 -10.64
N GLU A 679 -39.11 4.21 -11.49
CA GLU A 679 -39.61 2.86 -11.82
C GLU A 679 -38.51 1.98 -12.44
N GLN A 680 -37.76 2.53 -13.42
CA GLN A 680 -36.64 1.82 -14.02
C GLN A 680 -35.54 1.49 -12.99
N GLY A 681 -35.25 2.42 -12.10
CA GLY A 681 -34.29 2.25 -11.01
C GLY A 681 -34.67 1.10 -10.08
N PHE A 682 -35.93 1.05 -9.62
CA PHE A 682 -36.40 -0.04 -8.75
C PHE A 682 -36.36 -1.39 -9.46
N ARG A 683 -36.78 -1.47 -10.73
CA ARG A 683 -36.71 -2.72 -11.51
C ARG A 683 -35.27 -3.20 -11.67
N CYS A 684 -34.34 -2.29 -11.91
CA CYS A 684 -32.91 -2.60 -11.96
C CYS A 684 -32.41 -3.14 -10.60
N ALA A 685 -32.76 -2.46 -9.50
CA ALA A 685 -32.41 -2.90 -8.15
C ALA A 685 -32.94 -4.30 -7.82
N ILE A 686 -34.19 -4.61 -8.18
CA ILE A 686 -34.80 -5.94 -8.02
C ILE A 686 -34.02 -6.99 -8.81
N ALA A 687 -33.74 -6.74 -10.10
CA ALA A 687 -33.01 -7.69 -10.95
C ALA A 687 -31.59 -7.95 -10.44
N THR A 688 -30.89 -6.90 -9.98
CA THR A 688 -29.57 -7.02 -9.37
C THR A 688 -29.63 -7.81 -8.06
N ALA A 689 -30.59 -7.51 -7.18
CA ALA A 689 -30.76 -8.20 -5.91
C ALA A 689 -31.09 -9.70 -6.12
N GLN A 690 -31.93 -10.03 -7.09
CA GLN A 690 -32.21 -11.41 -7.50
C GLN A 690 -30.96 -12.14 -7.98
N THR A 691 -30.14 -11.48 -8.79
CA THR A 691 -28.89 -12.06 -9.32
C THR A 691 -27.88 -12.35 -8.21
N LEU A 692 -27.83 -11.50 -7.17
CA LEU A 692 -26.94 -11.65 -6.03
C LEU A 692 -27.54 -12.52 -4.89
N GLY A 693 -28.82 -12.89 -4.99
CA GLY A 693 -29.52 -13.61 -3.93
C GLY A 693 -29.72 -12.79 -2.66
N VAL A 694 -29.88 -11.46 -2.79
CA VAL A 694 -30.03 -10.50 -1.68
C VAL A 694 -31.51 -10.24 -1.42
N ILE A 695 -32.09 -11.01 -0.48
CA ILE A 695 -33.53 -10.99 -0.18
C ILE A 695 -34.01 -9.67 0.43
N PRO A 696 -33.32 -9.05 1.43
CA PRO A 696 -33.78 -7.79 2.02
C PRO A 696 -33.91 -6.67 0.98
N ALA A 697 -32.86 -6.44 0.18
CA ALA A 697 -32.88 -5.40 -0.85
C ALA A 697 -33.94 -5.69 -1.93
N GLN A 698 -34.09 -6.95 -2.36
CA GLN A 698 -35.14 -7.33 -3.31
C GLN A 698 -36.53 -6.99 -2.77
N LEU A 699 -36.81 -7.29 -1.50
CA LEU A 699 -38.09 -7.01 -0.88
C LEU A 699 -38.35 -5.51 -0.75
N VAL A 700 -37.38 -4.74 -0.26
CA VAL A 700 -37.50 -3.29 -0.11
C VAL A 700 -37.72 -2.63 -1.47
N ALA A 701 -36.95 -3.00 -2.50
CA ALA A 701 -37.13 -2.49 -3.86
C ALA A 701 -38.52 -2.83 -4.42
N THR A 702 -39.01 -4.06 -4.16
CA THR A 702 -40.34 -4.50 -4.59
C THR A 702 -41.45 -3.71 -3.89
N HIS A 703 -41.29 -3.46 -2.58
CA HIS A 703 -42.21 -2.64 -1.80
C HIS A 703 -42.29 -1.20 -2.33
N GLU A 704 -41.15 -0.55 -2.55
CA GLU A 704 -41.10 0.82 -3.08
C GLU A 704 -41.68 0.91 -4.50
N LEU A 705 -41.36 -0.06 -5.38
CA LEU A 705 -41.95 -0.14 -6.72
C LEU A 705 -43.46 -0.34 -6.65
N ALA A 706 -43.95 -1.19 -5.75
CA ALA A 706 -45.37 -1.43 -5.58
C ALA A 706 -46.11 -0.15 -5.16
N ASN A 707 -45.56 0.64 -4.24
CA ASN A 707 -46.10 1.94 -3.85
C ASN A 707 -46.19 2.90 -5.05
N LEU A 708 -45.12 2.99 -5.85
CA LEU A 708 -45.10 3.82 -7.07
C LEU A 708 -46.13 3.38 -8.11
N LEU A 709 -46.31 2.06 -8.30
CA LEU A 709 -47.31 1.48 -9.20
C LEU A 709 -48.75 1.75 -8.73
N ALA A 710 -49.00 1.68 -7.41
CA ALA A 710 -50.29 2.01 -6.85
C ALA A 710 -50.66 3.48 -7.09
N GLN A 711 -49.70 4.40 -6.90
CA GLN A 711 -49.87 5.83 -7.20
C GLN A 711 -50.18 6.11 -8.67
N THR A 712 -49.65 5.27 -9.58
CA THR A 712 -49.86 5.38 -11.04
C THR A 712 -51.05 4.55 -11.56
N ARG A 713 -51.99 4.17 -10.69
CA ARG A 713 -53.21 3.39 -11.01
C ARG A 713 -52.94 1.97 -11.54
N ARG A 714 -51.77 1.40 -11.25
CA ARG A 714 -51.36 0.01 -11.60
C ARG A 714 -51.38 -0.92 -10.38
N LYS A 715 -52.35 -0.73 -9.48
CA LYS A 715 -52.51 -1.51 -8.22
C LYS A 715 -52.53 -3.04 -8.43
N PRO A 716 -53.18 -3.63 -9.47
CA PRO A 716 -53.15 -5.08 -9.69
C PRO A 716 -51.75 -5.66 -9.94
N GLU A 717 -50.90 -4.92 -10.67
CA GLU A 717 -49.51 -5.29 -10.88
C GLU A 717 -48.72 -5.23 -9.57
N ALA A 718 -48.95 -4.17 -8.77
CA ALA A 718 -48.32 -3.99 -7.47
C ALA A 718 -48.63 -5.15 -6.50
N ILE A 719 -49.90 -5.57 -6.43
CA ILE A 719 -50.34 -6.72 -5.62
C ILE A 719 -49.65 -8.00 -6.08
N THR A 720 -49.57 -8.24 -7.40
CA THR A 720 -48.95 -9.44 -7.95
C THR A 720 -47.46 -9.51 -7.62
N LEU A 721 -46.74 -8.39 -7.75
CA LEU A 721 -45.32 -8.29 -7.42
C LEU A 721 -45.05 -8.58 -5.94
N LEU A 722 -45.75 -7.90 -5.03
CA LEU A 722 -45.60 -8.10 -3.58
C LEU A 722 -45.99 -9.52 -3.16
N SER A 723 -47.10 -10.05 -3.68
CA SER A 723 -47.56 -11.41 -3.38
C SER A 723 -46.52 -12.45 -3.77
N ASN A 724 -45.90 -12.29 -4.93
CA ASN A 724 -44.87 -13.23 -5.39
C ASN A 724 -43.60 -13.15 -4.54
N MET A 725 -43.20 -11.95 -4.09
CA MET A 725 -42.03 -11.79 -3.23
C MET A 725 -42.25 -12.36 -1.83
N LEU A 726 -43.42 -12.14 -1.23
CA LEU A 726 -43.70 -12.58 0.13
C LEU A 726 -43.93 -14.09 0.26
N LYS A 727 -44.34 -14.78 -0.82
CA LYS A 727 -44.51 -16.25 -0.83
C LYS A 727 -43.25 -17.03 -0.42
N SER A 728 -42.07 -16.48 -0.68
CA SER A 728 -40.79 -17.13 -0.40
C SER A 728 -40.17 -16.74 0.95
N ILE A 729 -40.84 -15.91 1.74
CA ILE A 729 -40.34 -15.39 3.02
C ILE A 729 -41.17 -15.96 4.17
N ASP A 730 -40.49 -16.48 5.19
CA ASP A 730 -41.14 -16.91 6.42
C ASP A 730 -41.68 -15.69 7.20
N PRO A 731 -43.00 -15.61 7.47
CA PRO A 731 -43.59 -14.49 8.21
C PRO A 731 -43.26 -14.50 9.70
N HIS A 732 -42.77 -15.61 10.26
CA HIS A 732 -42.44 -15.70 11.69
C HIS A 732 -41.14 -14.98 12.02
N GLU A 733 -41.18 -14.11 13.05
CA GLU A 733 -40.03 -13.32 13.48
C GLU A 733 -39.45 -12.43 12.34
N ALA A 734 -40.31 -11.88 11.50
CA ALA A 734 -39.86 -11.08 10.37
C ALA A 734 -39.30 -9.69 10.79
N PRO A 735 -38.26 -9.17 10.12
CA PRO A 735 -37.80 -7.80 10.32
C PRO A 735 -38.86 -6.74 9.97
N PRO A 736 -38.77 -5.50 10.47
CA PRO A 736 -39.77 -4.46 10.23
C PRO A 736 -40.05 -4.18 8.75
N PHE A 737 -39.05 -4.24 7.88
CA PHE A 737 -39.26 -4.10 6.43
C PHE A 737 -40.12 -5.20 5.81
N VAL A 738 -40.09 -6.42 6.37
CA VAL A 738 -41.01 -7.51 5.96
C VAL A 738 -42.41 -7.26 6.48
N SER A 739 -42.53 -6.78 7.73
CA SER A 739 -43.83 -6.41 8.31
C SER A 739 -44.52 -5.31 7.50
N ARG A 740 -43.77 -4.28 7.08
CA ARG A 740 -44.29 -3.19 6.22
C ARG A 740 -44.81 -3.71 4.89
N ALA A 741 -44.08 -4.62 4.24
CA ALA A 741 -44.52 -5.21 2.96
C ALA A 741 -45.75 -6.12 3.13
N THR A 742 -45.79 -6.92 4.18
CA THR A 742 -46.93 -7.81 4.51
C THR A 742 -48.19 -7.01 4.83
N GLN A 743 -48.05 -5.95 5.64
CA GLN A 743 -49.16 -5.06 5.99
C GLN A 743 -49.73 -4.36 4.76
N LEU A 744 -48.87 -3.80 3.90
CA LEU A 744 -49.30 -3.14 2.67
C LEU A 744 -50.08 -4.09 1.75
N LEU A 745 -49.61 -5.33 1.61
CA LEU A 745 -50.31 -6.33 0.81
C LEU A 745 -51.69 -6.69 1.44
N ALA A 746 -51.75 -6.83 2.76
CA ALA A 746 -53.00 -7.11 3.46
C ALA A 746 -54.02 -5.97 3.28
N GLU A 747 -53.60 -4.72 3.39
CA GLU A 747 -54.43 -3.53 3.16
C GLU A 747 -55.00 -3.49 1.73
N TRP A 748 -54.24 -3.93 0.73
CA TRP A 748 -54.70 -3.92 -0.67
C TRP A 748 -55.56 -5.11 -1.07
N LEU A 749 -55.54 -6.21 -0.29
CA LEU A 749 -56.36 -7.40 -0.51
C LEU A 749 -57.71 -7.36 0.20
N GLN A 750 -57.94 -6.39 1.10
CA GLN A 750 -59.25 -6.17 1.69
C GLN A 750 -60.22 -5.63 0.61
N PRO A 751 -61.45 -6.18 0.50
CA PRO A 751 -62.47 -5.62 -0.39
C PRO A 751 -62.83 -4.20 0.08
N GLU A 752 -62.91 -3.25 -0.87
CA GLU A 752 -63.36 -1.87 -0.64
C GLU A 752 -64.80 -1.77 -0.10
#